data_AF-A0A1I8FZF8-F1
#
_entry.id   AF-A0A1I8FZF8-F1
#
_cell.length_a   1.000
_cell.length_b   1.000
_cell.length_c   1.000
_cell.angle_alpha   90.00
_cell.angle_beta   90.00
_cell.angle_gamma   90.00
#
_symmetry.space_group_name_H-M   'P 1'
#
loop_
_entity.id
_entity.type
_entity.pdbx_description
1 polymer ?
#
loop_
_entity_poly.entity_id
_entity_poly.type
_entity_poly.pdbx_seq_one_letter_code
_entity_poly.pdbx_strand_id
1 'polypeptide(L)'
;MPLRSVRMEALAVGLSFKSVRFVLMRYLTASQRDGQKRREMLSENEKQRAKDELEKLLQALVDYHCEFLKRNAVTVTVLLEQFNALLILPLDYQDGKLHKGILSILSSGLQLLLDQISTEALLELFSERSVEIFSTLSANITKSAIELLFSRLESMEQGRYFFEQMSTTWKGLRRIFREDHPHFSIACQALSNAVISLRSNRIGRFQGTHKADPNLTLVLEWPLAAMVIADMKRGSKQFQKLSEEALAIMKTCSSTGSNLVERIAAGPGFVRYGEVELLSRQQTGLEFLGNVFDKKINIKKLLPQVEERKRRFDSTVSVMENLLNLIVEKVDMRLVNLDNFRHLLDKENLNGTKFDELVDMDLPQYYLQLKHFQLLVGLEPTILALMNRFDNLMHSRTFDASVQEKIKLKAKEDGTDMGEKLDVRSLVLCLAAAVDHWDEKVLSLLSDEATLETAENFFGTIAQNDDESEIRAEIECFNPQPAEQEWLDFLQRFLFARKMSRNSQVAAAIIRVMEKFQLNHNIESLKRAVRVGEASVAVPLRTVKLTEMSQFDYLDKASKESRFLPLMDAIECSHELCMWLRSNVPSVKEAKTFFDLAMVYLGDSGDLEQKKIETFYTVVTELGNIVYGLDGSAGHEKSINEFLQDCQEIFQKLNLKPSLIKDLKETSQRLDWIKIIKENQGSVEKSTLKSIEKILQCGSIEIGCYVTNEENFQLRIHSTDAGVQQVQLFPTVFKLEDVKDLQSKLMLIAGQTYENQALLDRFVRLTTSMFRLVDVYGEFKQQCCILCEHMFMRFNLFTRADANAIIELRLSNQERTLSYRYFDVTRGLKDFSHAFSDCLEEWKEEVAQARRLHYNLNFFSLKQILILQRELAHLFRVTGTVSQSVLNLLGYVCPDCSEDDVRRAIQETKQSDKKEKKQPAPKSNPPARQKDTNESNGPVDTAFKQIWNEYLNTTSSDLSNFEKVAQFLNSIGNYRRVGKTISGEFKSKFNENKIFAVSLEPSEQLLVLLELFYLAYQCLPQYEQVLICSKDTSEEEINVFLHRAILSQSPDHLFVIMSADQLTYDLSVFAEQKLSLLLNSVDGRIQSYFFALFPLQSQKQYPFCNALSPFQKDLTTKPSQKKIINWVAQFMRREAGPAHSSFLWITSDRSGMGKSHQCNEIAKVSTKTRGSRIQLQ
;
A
#
# COMPACT_ATOMS: atom_id res chain seq x y z
N MET A 1 33.99 72.72 -11.01
CA MET A 1 32.73 73.15 -11.65
C MET A 1 31.43 72.44 -11.17
N PRO A 2 31.21 72.00 -9.90
CA PRO A 2 30.02 71.18 -9.58
C PRO A 2 28.84 71.92 -8.91
N LEU A 3 29.03 73.09 -8.32
CA LEU A 3 27.97 73.78 -7.55
C LEU A 3 26.88 74.44 -8.42
N ARG A 4 27.16 74.74 -9.69
CA ARG A 4 26.18 75.35 -10.61
C ARG A 4 25.18 74.34 -11.18
N SER A 5 25.59 73.09 -11.45
CA SER A 5 24.67 72.04 -11.93
C SER A 5 23.72 71.58 -10.82
N VAL A 6 24.24 71.35 -9.61
CA VAL A 6 23.42 70.92 -8.45
C VAL A 6 22.37 71.97 -8.05
N ARG A 7 22.69 73.28 -8.16
CA ARG A 7 21.69 74.35 -7.92
C ARG A 7 20.62 74.42 -9.01
N MET A 8 21.00 74.23 -10.27
CA MET A 8 20.04 74.19 -11.39
C MET A 8 19.13 72.96 -11.28
N GLU A 9 19.67 71.83 -10.85
CA GLU A 9 18.92 70.59 -10.59
C GLU A 9 17.96 70.76 -9.41
N ALA A 10 18.39 71.35 -8.29
CA ALA A 10 17.51 71.66 -7.16
C ALA A 10 16.37 72.64 -7.53
N LEU A 11 16.65 73.61 -8.41
CA LEU A 11 15.65 74.52 -8.98
C LEU A 11 14.66 73.79 -9.90
N ALA A 12 15.14 72.88 -10.75
CA ALA A 12 14.31 72.06 -11.63
C ALA A 12 13.39 71.12 -10.83
N VAL A 13 13.91 70.50 -9.77
CA VAL A 13 13.14 69.72 -8.80
C VAL A 13 12.04 70.59 -8.17
N GLY A 14 12.39 71.75 -7.61
CA GLY A 14 11.42 72.66 -7.01
C GLY A 14 10.32 73.13 -7.98
N LEU A 15 10.64 73.31 -9.27
CA LEU A 15 9.65 73.66 -10.30
C LEU A 15 8.71 72.50 -10.64
N SER A 16 9.22 71.27 -10.74
CA SER A 16 8.40 70.08 -11.04
C SER A 16 7.37 69.76 -9.94
N PHE A 17 7.71 70.01 -8.67
CA PHE A 17 6.80 69.81 -7.54
C PHE A 17 5.71 70.90 -7.45
N LYS A 18 5.87 72.06 -8.09
CA LYS A 18 4.82 73.11 -8.09
C LYS A 18 3.55 72.65 -8.78
N SER A 19 3.66 71.91 -9.88
CA SER A 19 2.51 71.37 -10.61
C SER A 19 1.74 70.36 -9.77
N VAL A 20 2.46 69.43 -9.11
CA VAL A 20 1.89 68.44 -8.20
C VAL A 20 1.23 69.12 -7.00
N ARG A 21 1.93 70.10 -6.39
CA ARG A 21 1.41 70.89 -5.27
C ARG A 21 0.18 71.69 -5.66
N PHE A 22 0.11 72.25 -6.87
CA PHE A 22 -1.04 73.00 -7.36
C PHE A 22 -2.27 72.10 -7.50
N VAL A 23 -2.12 70.91 -8.10
CA VAL A 23 -3.22 69.94 -8.23
C VAL A 23 -3.67 69.43 -6.87
N LEU A 24 -2.72 69.10 -5.98
CA LEU A 24 -3.01 68.70 -4.60
C LEU A 24 -3.75 69.80 -3.82
N MET A 25 -3.31 71.05 -3.91
CA MET A 25 -3.98 72.19 -3.26
C MET A 25 -5.37 72.42 -3.82
N ARG A 26 -5.56 72.33 -5.15
CA ARG A 26 -6.88 72.44 -5.79
C ARG A 26 -7.84 71.36 -5.31
N TYR A 27 -7.34 70.14 -5.10
CA TYR A 27 -8.12 69.04 -4.54
C TYR A 27 -8.50 69.28 -3.06
N LEU A 28 -7.55 69.75 -2.24
CA LEU A 28 -7.76 70.02 -0.82
C LEU A 28 -8.69 71.23 -0.58
N THR A 29 -8.55 72.32 -1.34
CA THR A 29 -9.40 73.53 -1.20
C THR A 29 -10.82 73.30 -1.69
N ALA A 30 -11.01 72.53 -2.76
CA ALA A 30 -12.34 72.20 -3.25
C ALA A 30 -13.12 71.24 -2.32
N SER A 31 -12.40 70.55 -1.44
CA SER A 31 -12.96 69.64 -0.43
C SER A 31 -13.28 70.33 0.90
N GLN A 32 -12.94 71.62 1.08
CA GLN A 32 -13.36 72.40 2.25
C GLN A 32 -14.83 72.84 2.12
N ARG A 33 -15.64 72.55 3.15
CA ARG A 33 -17.01 73.07 3.24
C ARG A 33 -16.97 74.55 3.59
N ASP A 34 -17.56 75.38 2.73
CA ASP A 34 -17.78 76.79 3.04
C ASP A 34 -18.80 76.93 4.18
N GLY A 35 -18.40 77.61 5.26
CA GLY A 35 -19.14 77.70 6.52
C GLY A 35 -20.50 78.40 6.46
N GLN A 36 -20.86 79.00 5.31
CA GLN A 36 -22.15 79.68 5.13
C GLN A 36 -23.05 79.09 4.03
N LYS A 37 -22.58 78.16 3.20
CA LYS A 37 -23.43 77.42 2.24
C LYS A 37 -22.97 75.97 2.14
N ARG A 38 -23.80 75.03 2.61
CA ARG A 38 -23.61 73.58 2.42
C ARG A 38 -23.71 73.20 0.94
N ARG A 39 -22.67 73.48 0.15
CA ARG A 39 -22.40 72.87 -1.16
C ARG A 39 -20.92 72.54 -1.24
N GLU A 40 -20.62 71.28 -1.53
CA GLU A 40 -19.27 70.87 -1.92
C GLU A 40 -18.92 71.53 -3.26
N MET A 41 -17.72 72.09 -3.40
CA MET A 41 -17.34 72.88 -4.58
C MET A 41 -17.03 72.02 -5.82
N LEU A 42 -16.86 70.71 -5.68
CA LEU A 42 -16.66 69.77 -6.78
C LEU A 42 -17.59 68.57 -6.65
N SER A 43 -18.07 68.08 -7.79
CA SER A 43 -18.79 66.81 -7.90
C SER A 43 -17.87 65.62 -7.62
N GLU A 44 -18.43 64.48 -7.21
CA GLU A 44 -17.65 63.28 -6.88
C GLU A 44 -16.84 62.75 -8.09
N ASN A 45 -17.32 62.97 -9.32
CA ASN A 45 -16.59 62.68 -10.54
C ASN A 45 -15.37 63.59 -10.74
N GLU A 46 -15.43 64.86 -10.34
CA GLU A 46 -14.31 65.78 -10.44
C GLU A 46 -13.25 65.50 -9.36
N LYS A 47 -13.67 65.05 -8.17
CA LYS A 47 -12.73 64.56 -7.15
C LYS A 47 -12.00 63.31 -7.64
N GLN A 48 -12.69 62.34 -8.24
CA GLN A 48 -12.03 61.15 -8.80
C GLN A 48 -11.07 61.52 -9.94
N ARG A 49 -11.44 62.45 -10.82
CA ARG A 49 -10.58 62.91 -11.92
C ARG A 49 -9.29 63.59 -11.41
N ALA A 50 -9.41 64.45 -10.39
CA ALA A 50 -8.25 65.11 -9.78
C ALA A 50 -7.34 64.11 -9.03
N LYS A 51 -7.92 63.04 -8.47
CA LYS A 51 -7.20 61.92 -7.87
C LYS A 51 -6.37 61.15 -8.91
N ASP A 52 -6.99 60.78 -10.04
CA ASP A 52 -6.31 60.09 -11.15
C ASP A 52 -5.22 60.97 -11.79
N GLU A 53 -5.45 62.29 -11.85
CA GLU A 53 -4.47 63.26 -12.35
C GLU A 53 -3.27 63.40 -11.41
N LEU A 54 -3.51 63.40 -10.09
CA LEU A 54 -2.45 63.40 -9.07
C LEU A 54 -1.58 62.14 -9.16
N GLU A 55 -2.18 60.96 -9.30
CA GLU A 55 -1.44 59.69 -9.47
C GLU A 55 -0.55 59.70 -10.73
N LYS A 56 -1.09 60.16 -11.87
CA LYS A 56 -0.31 60.29 -13.11
C LYS A 56 0.84 61.28 -12.99
N LEU A 57 0.62 62.41 -12.33
CA LEU A 57 1.65 63.41 -12.12
C LEU A 57 2.75 62.93 -11.18
N LEU A 58 2.41 62.17 -10.13
CA LEU A 58 3.40 61.55 -9.24
C LEU A 58 4.26 60.52 -9.98
N GLN A 59 3.64 59.67 -10.81
CA GLN A 59 4.39 58.71 -11.63
C GLN A 59 5.33 59.42 -12.61
N ALA A 60 4.83 60.41 -13.35
CA ALA A 60 5.63 61.18 -14.29
C ALA A 60 6.79 61.94 -13.60
N LEU A 61 6.58 62.39 -12.36
CA LEU A 61 7.62 63.04 -11.56
C LEU A 61 8.73 62.05 -11.18
N VAL A 62 8.38 60.83 -10.77
CA VAL A 62 9.35 59.77 -10.46
C VAL A 62 10.12 59.38 -11.72
N ASP A 63 9.44 59.18 -12.85
CA ASP A 63 10.08 58.81 -14.12
C ASP A 63 11.05 59.90 -14.61
N TYR A 64 10.67 61.18 -14.49
CA TYR A 64 11.51 62.31 -14.88
C TYR A 64 12.78 62.44 -14.03
N HIS A 65 12.70 62.17 -12.73
CA HIS A 65 13.83 62.28 -11.80
C HIS A 65 14.61 60.97 -11.59
N CYS A 66 14.18 59.86 -12.20
CA CYS A 66 14.78 58.53 -12.03
C CYS A 66 16.29 58.50 -12.31
N GLU A 67 16.76 59.13 -13.40
CA GLU A 67 18.20 59.18 -13.73
C GLU A 67 19.02 60.02 -12.73
N PHE A 68 18.40 60.99 -12.06
CA PHE A 68 19.05 61.84 -11.05
C PHE A 68 19.11 61.15 -9.68
N LEU A 69 18.06 60.38 -9.33
CA LEU A 69 17.98 59.57 -8.10
C LEU A 69 19.07 58.48 -8.04
N LYS A 70 19.65 58.11 -9.19
CA LYS A 70 20.76 57.15 -9.28
C LYS A 70 22.14 57.76 -8.98
N ARG A 71 22.31 59.10 -9.06
CA ARG A 71 23.65 59.72 -9.20
C ARG A 71 24.14 60.56 -8.00
N ASN A 72 23.28 61.12 -7.14
CA ASN A 72 23.73 62.08 -6.12
C ASN A 72 22.82 62.16 -4.87
N ALA A 73 23.39 61.98 -3.67
CA ALA A 73 22.69 62.08 -2.39
C ALA A 73 22.11 63.47 -2.10
N VAL A 74 22.71 64.55 -2.62
CA VAL A 74 22.20 65.92 -2.45
C VAL A 74 20.86 66.11 -3.17
N THR A 75 20.71 65.51 -4.35
CA THR A 75 19.45 65.60 -5.12
C THR A 75 18.36 64.77 -4.45
N VAL A 76 18.71 63.60 -3.90
CA VAL A 76 17.80 62.77 -3.07
C VAL A 76 17.33 63.54 -1.84
N THR A 77 18.24 64.26 -1.17
CA THR A 77 17.94 65.10 0.01
C THR A 77 16.89 66.17 -0.33
N VAL A 78 17.09 66.93 -1.40
CA VAL A 78 16.14 67.96 -1.85
C VAL A 78 14.79 67.35 -2.26
N LEU A 79 14.81 66.20 -2.95
CA LEU A 79 13.58 65.50 -3.35
C LEU A 79 12.76 65.04 -2.14
N LEU A 80 13.41 64.46 -1.13
CA LEU A 80 12.74 64.05 0.10
C LEU A 80 12.14 65.24 0.87
N GLU A 81 12.81 66.39 0.91
CA GLU A 81 12.25 67.61 1.51
C GLU A 81 11.01 68.13 0.76
N GLN A 82 11.04 68.15 -0.58
CA GLN A 82 9.88 68.57 -1.37
C GLN A 82 8.72 67.58 -1.23
N PHE A 83 9.00 66.29 -1.18
CA PHE A 83 7.99 65.26 -0.95
C PHE A 83 7.44 65.30 0.48
N ASN A 84 8.26 65.64 1.47
CA ASN A 84 7.83 65.88 2.85
C ASN A 84 6.87 67.06 2.94
N ALA A 85 7.16 68.15 2.21
CA ALA A 85 6.24 69.28 2.12
C ALA A 85 4.89 68.88 1.50
N LEU A 86 4.88 67.96 0.51
CA LEU A 86 3.64 67.42 -0.05
C LEU A 86 2.86 66.54 0.94
N LEU A 87 3.55 65.71 1.73
CA LEU A 87 2.94 64.82 2.72
C LEU A 87 2.35 65.56 3.92
N ILE A 88 2.89 66.74 4.25
CA ILE A 88 2.40 67.56 5.36
C ILE A 88 1.15 68.37 4.98
N LEU A 89 1.03 68.83 3.73
CA LEU A 89 -0.08 69.68 3.26
C LEU A 89 -1.50 69.15 3.59
N PRO A 90 -1.81 67.85 3.47
CA PRO A 90 -3.12 67.32 3.84
C PRO A 90 -3.39 67.33 5.35
N LEU A 91 -2.37 67.30 6.21
CA LEU A 91 -2.51 67.20 7.67
C LEU A 91 -3.15 68.45 8.30
N ASP A 92 -3.11 69.59 7.61
CA ASP A 92 -3.70 70.85 8.06
C ASP A 92 -5.23 70.93 7.85
N TYR A 93 -5.86 69.90 7.27
CA TYR A 93 -7.29 69.88 6.91
C TYR A 93 -8.11 68.90 7.79
N GLN A 94 -9.26 69.36 8.32
CA GLN A 94 -10.02 68.64 9.37
C GLN A 94 -10.86 67.41 8.90
N ASP A 95 -10.91 67.07 7.61
CA ASP A 95 -11.81 66.01 7.10
C ASP A 95 -11.14 64.63 7.00
N GLY A 96 -11.34 63.79 8.02
CA GLY A 96 -10.59 62.54 8.24
C GLY A 96 -10.81 61.40 7.21
N LYS A 97 -11.86 61.42 6.37
CA LYS A 97 -12.10 60.39 5.35
C LYS A 97 -11.37 60.67 4.03
N LEU A 98 -11.40 61.92 3.56
CA LEU A 98 -10.63 62.39 2.40
C LEU A 98 -9.11 62.28 2.65
N HIS A 99 -8.71 62.57 3.89
CA HIS A 99 -7.33 62.52 4.35
C HIS A 99 -6.65 61.15 4.14
N LYS A 100 -7.34 60.04 4.40
CA LYS A 100 -6.77 58.68 4.23
C LYS A 100 -6.52 58.30 2.78
N GLY A 101 -7.42 58.69 1.86
CA GLY A 101 -7.31 58.36 0.44
C GLY A 101 -6.13 59.05 -0.25
N ILE A 102 -5.92 60.35 0.02
CA ILE A 102 -4.80 61.12 -0.52
C ILE A 102 -3.48 60.66 0.09
N LEU A 103 -3.43 60.44 1.41
CA LEU A 103 -2.21 59.95 2.05
C LEU A 103 -1.78 58.59 1.51
N SER A 104 -2.72 57.71 1.14
CA SER A 104 -2.42 56.44 0.48
C SER A 104 -1.74 56.66 -0.87
N ILE A 105 -2.18 57.64 -1.67
CA ILE A 105 -1.58 57.97 -2.97
C ILE A 105 -0.20 58.57 -2.81
N LEU A 106 -0.05 59.54 -1.90
CA LEU A 106 1.24 60.16 -1.62
C LEU A 106 2.23 59.13 -1.05
N SER A 107 1.77 58.19 -0.22
CA SER A 107 2.60 57.09 0.28
C SER A 107 3.02 56.12 -0.84
N SER A 108 2.12 55.81 -1.78
CA SER A 108 2.45 55.02 -2.98
C SER A 108 3.49 55.73 -3.85
N GLY A 109 3.32 57.04 -4.08
CA GLY A 109 4.30 57.86 -4.80
C GLY A 109 5.65 57.96 -4.10
N LEU A 110 5.66 58.04 -2.76
CA LEU A 110 6.88 58.00 -1.96
C LEU A 110 7.61 56.67 -2.14
N GLN A 111 6.88 55.55 -2.12
CA GLN A 111 7.46 54.22 -2.32
C GLN A 111 8.08 54.09 -3.71
N LEU A 112 7.38 54.52 -4.76
CA LEU A 112 7.89 54.55 -6.12
C LEU A 112 9.18 55.37 -6.25
N LEU A 113 9.26 56.52 -5.55
CA LEU A 113 10.47 57.34 -5.53
C LEU A 113 11.63 56.66 -4.81
N LEU A 114 11.35 56.10 -3.63
CA LEU A 114 12.33 55.40 -2.80
C LEU A 114 12.93 54.19 -3.54
N ASP A 115 12.12 53.44 -4.28
CA ASP A 115 12.56 52.25 -5.03
C ASP A 115 13.57 52.57 -6.16
N GLN A 116 13.57 53.81 -6.68
CA GLN A 116 14.50 54.27 -7.73
C GLN A 116 15.84 54.78 -7.20
N ILE A 117 16.01 54.95 -5.87
CA ILE A 117 17.27 55.41 -5.27
C ILE A 117 18.34 54.32 -5.40
N SER A 118 19.52 54.69 -5.93
CA SER A 118 20.66 53.76 -5.97
C SER A 118 21.19 53.46 -4.57
N THR A 119 21.73 52.25 -4.36
CA THR A 119 22.19 51.87 -3.02
C THR A 119 23.37 52.71 -2.54
N GLU A 120 24.22 53.18 -3.44
CA GLU A 120 25.33 54.10 -3.14
C GLU A 120 24.82 55.45 -2.63
N ALA A 121 23.83 56.04 -3.30
CA ALA A 121 23.20 57.28 -2.87
C ALA A 121 22.44 57.11 -1.54
N LEU A 122 21.84 55.94 -1.30
CA LEU A 122 21.16 55.61 -0.05
C LEU A 122 22.15 55.46 1.12
N LEU A 123 23.29 54.79 0.91
CA LEU A 123 24.35 54.66 1.92
C LEU A 123 24.96 56.02 2.28
N GLU A 124 25.14 56.90 1.28
CA GLU A 124 25.62 58.25 1.47
C GLU A 124 24.58 59.13 2.20
N LEU A 125 23.28 58.97 1.94
CA LEU A 125 22.20 59.69 2.63
C LEU A 125 22.22 59.46 4.16
N PHE A 126 22.53 58.24 4.59
CA PHE A 126 22.66 57.89 6.01
C PHE A 126 24.08 58.12 6.58
N SER A 127 24.98 58.72 5.81
CA SER A 127 26.30 59.13 6.31
C SER A 127 26.22 60.32 7.27
N GLU A 128 27.30 60.57 8.02
CA GLU A 128 27.36 61.70 8.97
C GLU A 128 27.12 63.08 8.35
N ARG A 129 27.29 63.23 7.03
CA ARG A 129 27.19 64.53 6.34
C ARG A 129 25.75 64.95 6.02
N SER A 130 24.83 63.99 5.90
CA SER A 130 23.46 64.23 5.41
C SER A 130 22.39 63.74 6.37
N VAL A 131 22.72 62.94 7.37
CA VAL A 131 21.74 62.34 8.30
C VAL A 131 20.92 63.37 9.08
N GLU A 132 21.41 64.62 9.20
CA GLU A 132 20.69 65.71 9.87
C GLU A 132 19.32 66.01 9.22
N ILE A 133 19.15 65.73 7.92
CA ILE A 133 17.84 65.89 7.25
C ILE A 133 16.73 65.07 7.93
N PHE A 134 17.04 63.89 8.48
CA PHE A 134 16.01 63.06 9.12
C PHE A 134 15.43 63.69 10.39
N SER A 135 16.07 64.73 10.95
CA SER A 135 15.50 65.50 12.05
C SER A 135 14.36 66.42 11.59
N THR A 136 14.33 66.82 10.31
CA THR A 136 13.34 67.75 9.74
C THR A 136 12.26 67.03 8.90
N LEU A 137 12.50 65.78 8.49
CA LEU A 137 11.55 64.95 7.76
C LEU A 137 10.46 64.36 8.67
N SER A 138 9.33 63.98 8.08
CA SER A 138 8.25 63.29 8.79
C SER A 138 8.63 61.85 9.19
N ALA A 139 7.93 61.35 10.21
CA ALA A 139 8.05 59.99 10.73
C ALA A 139 7.93 58.92 9.64
N ASN A 140 6.99 59.09 8.71
CA ASN A 140 6.72 58.10 7.65
C ASN A 140 7.87 58.00 6.64
N ILE A 141 8.43 59.14 6.22
CA ILE A 141 9.57 59.15 5.27
C ILE A 141 10.80 58.54 5.92
N THR A 142 11.07 58.91 7.17
CA THR A 142 12.21 58.37 7.93
C THR A 142 12.08 56.86 8.11
N LYS A 143 10.87 56.36 8.42
CA LYS A 143 10.58 54.94 8.50
C LYS A 143 10.87 54.21 7.18
N SER A 144 10.26 54.66 6.09
CA SER A 144 10.39 54.01 4.78
C SER A 144 11.82 54.03 4.24
N ALA A 145 12.58 55.10 4.51
CA ALA A 145 13.99 55.19 4.12
C ALA A 145 14.87 54.20 4.92
N ILE A 146 14.63 54.04 6.23
CA ILE A 146 15.35 53.06 7.07
C ILE A 146 14.99 51.62 6.68
N GLU A 147 13.71 51.34 6.44
CA GLU A 147 13.25 50.01 6.00
C GLU A 147 13.81 49.65 4.62
N LEU A 148 13.86 50.61 3.68
CA LEU A 148 14.51 50.42 2.39
C LEU A 148 16.01 50.15 2.54
N LEU A 149 16.71 50.89 3.40
CA LEU A 149 18.13 50.65 3.68
C LEU A 149 18.34 49.22 4.17
N PHE A 150 17.58 48.75 5.16
CA PHE A 150 17.72 47.40 5.69
C PHE A 150 17.38 46.32 4.65
N SER A 151 16.37 46.54 3.80
CA SER A 151 16.03 45.66 2.69
C SER A 151 17.15 45.58 1.64
N ARG A 152 17.74 46.72 1.24
CA ARG A 152 18.84 46.73 0.27
C ARG A 152 20.10 46.07 0.83
N LEU A 153 20.38 46.25 2.12
CA LEU A 153 21.49 45.58 2.82
C LEU A 153 21.32 44.05 2.89
N GLU A 154 20.11 43.53 2.78
CA GLU A 154 19.87 42.07 2.65
C GLU A 154 20.36 41.53 1.30
N SER A 155 20.30 42.34 0.24
CA SER A 155 20.55 41.92 -1.14
C SER A 155 21.99 42.09 -1.65
N MET A 156 22.88 42.72 -0.86
CA MET A 156 24.24 43.06 -1.30
C MET A 156 25.27 41.94 -1.08
N GLU A 157 26.16 41.75 -2.08
CA GLU A 157 27.31 40.85 -1.98
C GLU A 157 28.41 41.43 -1.08
N GLN A 158 28.96 40.57 -0.21
CA GLN A 158 29.85 40.99 0.89
C GLN A 158 31.31 41.08 0.44
N GLY A 159 31.79 42.30 0.21
CA GLY A 159 33.21 42.62 -0.02
C GLY A 159 33.82 43.49 1.09
N ARG A 160 35.15 43.61 1.15
CA ARG A 160 35.83 44.54 2.08
C ARG A 160 35.34 45.99 1.94
N TYR A 161 35.10 46.42 0.70
CA TYR A 161 34.58 47.75 0.39
C TYR A 161 33.21 48.02 1.03
N PHE A 162 32.36 46.99 1.13
CA PHE A 162 31.04 47.08 1.77
C PHE A 162 31.16 47.30 3.29
N PHE A 163 32.07 46.59 3.97
CA PHE A 163 32.27 46.79 5.42
C PHE A 163 32.82 48.18 5.77
N GLU A 164 33.69 48.74 4.93
CA GLU A 164 34.22 50.10 5.12
C GLU A 164 33.14 51.18 4.93
N GLN A 165 32.36 51.10 3.85
CA GLN A 165 31.23 52.02 3.63
C GLN A 165 30.15 51.87 4.70
N MET A 166 29.85 50.64 5.14
CA MET A 166 28.89 50.42 6.22
C MET A 166 29.33 51.02 7.55
N SER A 167 30.63 51.08 7.83
CA SER A 167 31.14 51.72 9.04
C SER A 167 30.85 53.23 9.06
N THR A 168 30.98 53.91 7.91
CA THR A 168 30.68 55.35 7.81
C THR A 168 29.18 55.62 7.83
N THR A 169 28.39 54.80 7.15
CA THR A 169 26.92 54.85 7.19
C THR A 169 26.38 54.55 8.58
N TRP A 170 26.93 53.57 9.31
CA TRP A 170 26.51 53.26 10.69
C TRP A 170 26.75 54.43 11.65
N LYS A 171 27.88 55.15 11.52
CA LYS A 171 28.14 56.33 12.35
C LYS A 171 27.07 57.41 12.17
N GLY A 172 26.61 57.63 10.95
CA GLY A 172 25.50 58.55 10.67
C GLY A 172 24.18 58.00 11.19
N LEU A 173 23.81 56.78 10.80
CA LEU A 173 22.57 56.10 11.22
C LEU A 173 22.42 56.04 12.76
N ARG A 174 23.52 55.86 13.49
CA ARG A 174 23.57 55.87 14.96
C ARG A 174 23.05 57.18 15.57
N ARG A 175 23.10 58.31 14.85
CA ARG A 175 22.55 59.60 15.32
C ARG A 175 21.01 59.55 15.42
N ILE A 176 20.35 58.80 14.54
CA ILE A 176 18.88 58.59 14.57
C ILE A 176 18.47 57.70 15.75
N PHE A 177 19.35 56.79 16.17
CA PHE A 177 19.17 55.90 17.33
C PHE A 177 19.48 56.57 18.68
N ARG A 178 19.69 57.88 18.75
CA ARG A 178 19.81 58.59 20.03
C ARG A 178 18.43 58.93 20.59
N GLU A 179 18.26 58.87 21.90
CA GLU A 179 16.95 59.08 22.54
C GLU A 179 16.38 60.50 22.36
N ASP A 180 17.25 61.48 22.10
CA ASP A 180 16.92 62.88 21.82
C ASP A 180 16.45 63.10 20.37
N HIS A 181 16.56 62.10 19.49
CA HIS A 181 16.12 62.22 18.10
C HIS A 181 14.59 62.02 17.97
N PRO A 182 13.88 62.87 17.20
CA PRO A 182 12.41 62.82 17.10
C PRO A 182 11.85 61.48 16.62
N HIS A 183 12.60 60.76 15.78
CA HIS A 183 12.17 59.47 15.18
C HIS A 183 12.83 58.23 15.79
N PHE A 184 13.41 58.36 16.99
CA PHE A 184 14.12 57.27 17.68
C PHE A 184 13.29 55.99 17.82
N SER A 185 12.01 56.09 18.22
CA SER A 185 11.13 54.91 18.40
C SER A 185 10.86 54.18 17.07
N ILE A 186 10.79 54.93 15.97
CA ILE A 186 10.51 54.40 14.64
C ILE A 186 11.73 53.64 14.12
N ALA A 187 12.93 54.19 14.33
CA ALA A 187 14.18 53.53 13.96
C ALA A 187 14.36 52.20 14.72
N CYS A 188 14.03 52.15 16.01
CA CYS A 188 14.06 50.92 16.81
C CYS A 188 13.07 49.87 16.30
N GLN A 189 11.85 50.28 15.90
CA GLN A 189 10.86 49.37 15.34
C GLN A 189 11.31 48.80 13.99
N ALA A 190 11.83 49.65 13.10
CA ALA A 190 12.34 49.22 11.80
C ALA A 190 13.51 48.23 11.94
N LEU A 191 14.44 48.48 12.88
CA LEU A 191 15.54 47.55 13.16
C LEU A 191 15.05 46.23 13.74
N SER A 192 14.05 46.27 14.63
CA SER A 192 13.44 45.06 15.21
C SER A 192 12.81 44.18 14.12
N ASN A 193 12.05 44.78 13.20
CA ASN A 193 11.43 44.07 12.09
C ASN A 193 12.48 43.46 11.14
N ALA A 194 13.56 44.19 10.85
CA ALA A 194 14.65 43.70 10.00
C ALA A 194 15.36 42.50 10.63
N VAL A 195 15.69 42.55 11.93
CA VAL A 195 16.33 41.42 12.65
C VAL A 195 15.47 40.15 12.58
N ILE A 196 14.16 40.28 12.81
CA ILE A 196 13.23 39.14 12.81
C ILE A 196 13.08 38.58 11.39
N SER A 197 12.87 39.45 10.40
CA SER A 197 12.72 39.06 8.99
C SER A 197 13.97 38.40 8.42
N LEU A 198 15.16 38.91 8.75
CA LEU A 198 16.42 38.35 8.25
C LEU A 198 16.70 36.97 8.84
N ARG A 199 16.40 36.78 10.13
CA ARG A 199 16.52 35.46 10.77
C ARG A 199 15.58 34.45 10.13
N SER A 200 14.32 34.81 9.87
CA SER A 200 13.34 33.91 9.26
C SER A 200 13.65 33.59 7.78
N ASN A 201 14.03 34.59 6.97
CA ASN A 201 14.40 34.38 5.57
C ASN A 201 15.63 33.46 5.42
N ARG A 202 16.61 33.57 6.33
CA ARG A 202 17.85 32.77 6.27
C ARG A 202 17.72 31.37 6.83
N ILE A 203 16.67 31.09 7.61
CA ILE A 203 16.26 29.71 7.95
C ILE A 203 15.80 28.95 6.67
N GLY A 204 15.29 29.66 5.65
CA GLY A 204 14.77 29.05 4.42
C GLY A 204 15.80 28.73 3.33
N ARG A 205 16.96 29.40 3.27
CA ARG A 205 17.97 29.20 2.20
C ARG A 205 19.00 28.10 2.46
N PHE A 206 19.06 27.55 3.68
CA PHE A 206 20.01 26.49 4.04
C PHE A 206 19.28 25.19 4.43
N GLN A 207 18.65 24.55 3.44
CA GLN A 207 18.30 23.12 3.49
C GLN A 207 19.33 22.25 2.73
N GLY A 208 20.54 22.77 2.52
CA GLY A 208 21.66 22.08 1.87
C GLY A 208 22.89 21.94 2.77
N THR A 209 23.19 20.70 3.14
CA THR A 209 24.45 20.09 3.63
C THR A 209 25.25 20.66 4.80
N HIS A 210 25.06 21.90 5.29
CA HIS A 210 25.71 22.35 6.53
C HIS A 210 24.72 23.09 7.45
N LYS A 211 24.37 22.46 8.59
CA LYS A 211 23.59 23.05 9.69
C LYS A 211 24.42 24.14 10.41
N ALA A 212 24.71 25.25 9.74
CA ALA A 212 25.25 26.43 10.43
C ALA A 212 24.12 27.08 11.26
N ASP A 213 24.40 27.42 12.52
CA ASP A 213 23.45 28.11 13.41
C ASP A 213 22.95 29.40 12.73
N PRO A 214 21.63 29.55 12.48
CA PRO A 214 21.06 30.74 11.83
C PRO A 214 21.47 32.06 12.49
N ASN A 215 21.71 32.03 13.82
CA ASN A 215 22.15 33.21 14.56
C ASN A 215 23.62 33.53 14.27
N LEU A 216 24.46 32.51 14.11
CA LEU A 216 25.87 32.70 13.74
C LEU A 216 26.01 33.22 12.31
N THR A 217 25.22 32.66 11.39
CA THR A 217 25.14 33.12 10.00
C THR A 217 24.68 34.57 9.93
N LEU A 218 23.64 34.96 10.69
CA LEU A 218 23.17 36.35 10.74
C LEU A 218 24.28 37.32 11.15
N VAL A 219 25.09 36.97 12.14
CA VAL A 219 26.16 37.83 12.67
C VAL A 219 27.37 37.93 11.73
N LEU A 220 27.68 36.84 11.02
CA LEU A 220 28.80 36.79 10.08
C LEU A 220 28.49 37.51 8.77
N GLU A 221 27.26 37.37 8.29
CA GLU A 221 26.86 37.83 6.96
C GLU A 221 26.09 39.16 6.97
N TRP A 222 25.70 39.68 8.13
CA TRP A 222 25.05 41.00 8.22
C TRP A 222 25.89 41.97 9.06
N PRO A 223 26.67 42.88 8.45
CA PRO A 223 27.58 43.77 9.17
C PRO A 223 26.90 44.62 10.24
N LEU A 224 25.62 44.96 10.01
CA LEU A 224 24.83 45.75 10.95
C LEU A 224 24.62 45.01 12.28
N ALA A 225 24.40 43.69 12.26
CA ALA A 225 24.26 42.91 13.49
C ALA A 225 25.53 42.99 14.34
N ALA A 226 26.70 42.81 13.73
CA ALA A 226 27.98 42.91 14.41
C ALA A 226 28.21 44.33 15.00
N MET A 227 27.84 45.39 14.28
CA MET A 227 27.95 46.78 14.77
C MET A 227 26.97 47.08 15.92
N VAL A 228 25.72 46.60 15.84
CA VAL A 228 24.74 46.72 16.92
C VAL A 228 25.20 45.97 18.15
N ILE A 229 25.75 44.75 18.00
CA ILE A 229 26.34 43.98 19.11
C ILE A 229 27.50 44.75 19.75
N ALA A 230 28.36 45.40 18.95
CA ALA A 230 29.45 46.22 19.45
C ALA A 230 28.94 47.38 20.34
N ASP A 231 27.91 48.08 19.90
CA ASP A 231 27.31 49.18 20.66
C ASP A 231 26.53 48.68 21.89
N MET A 232 25.87 47.53 21.82
CA MET A 232 25.24 46.88 22.98
C MET A 232 26.29 46.50 24.04
N LYS A 233 27.45 45.95 23.63
CA LYS A 233 28.57 45.63 24.54
C LYS A 233 29.18 46.87 25.18
N ARG A 234 29.21 48.01 24.48
CA ARG A 234 29.66 49.31 25.01
C ARG A 234 28.68 49.97 25.99
N GLY A 235 27.59 49.29 26.36
CA GLY A 235 26.65 49.76 27.37
C GLY A 235 25.63 50.80 26.87
N SER A 236 25.41 50.89 25.55
CA SER A 236 24.41 51.80 25.00
C SER A 236 22.99 51.33 25.38
N LYS A 237 22.30 52.12 26.21
CA LYS A 237 20.91 51.84 26.63
C LYS A 237 19.89 52.02 25.50
N GLN A 238 20.29 52.67 24.41
CA GLN A 238 19.44 53.02 23.25
C GLN A 238 18.81 51.78 22.57
N PHE A 239 19.54 50.66 22.49
CA PHE A 239 19.05 49.44 21.85
C PHE A 239 18.24 48.51 22.78
N GLN A 240 18.02 48.91 24.05
CA GLN A 240 17.13 48.16 24.95
C GLN A 240 15.64 48.33 24.62
N LYS A 241 15.30 49.31 23.78
CA LYS A 241 13.93 49.59 23.31
C LYS A 241 13.56 48.84 22.01
N LEU A 242 14.41 47.92 21.55
CA LEU A 242 14.04 46.95 20.50
C LEU A 242 12.96 45.99 21.03
N SER A 243 12.26 45.30 20.13
CA SER A 243 11.29 44.27 20.53
C SER A 243 11.98 43.14 21.32
N GLU A 244 11.24 42.50 22.24
CA GLU A 244 11.78 41.41 23.06
C GLU A 244 12.38 40.28 22.22
N GLU A 245 11.70 39.93 21.11
CA GLU A 245 12.14 38.91 20.16
C GLU A 245 13.45 39.30 19.47
N ALA A 246 13.55 40.51 18.92
CA ALA A 246 14.76 40.99 18.26
C ALA A 246 15.94 41.06 19.25
N LEU A 247 15.69 41.46 20.49
CA LEU A 247 16.71 41.55 21.54
C LEU A 247 17.19 40.16 21.99
N ALA A 248 16.32 39.16 22.06
CA ALA A 248 16.69 37.77 22.32
C ALA A 248 17.56 37.19 21.19
N ILE A 249 17.22 37.47 19.94
CA ILE A 249 18.02 37.08 18.76
C ILE A 249 19.43 37.69 18.86
N MET A 250 19.52 39.00 19.08
CA MET A 250 20.79 39.73 19.15
C MET A 250 21.67 39.28 20.33
N LYS A 251 21.08 38.93 21.47
CA LYS A 251 21.82 38.34 22.60
C LYS A 251 22.38 36.95 22.26
N THR A 252 21.59 36.11 21.61
CA THR A 252 22.00 34.75 21.19
C THR A 252 23.16 34.86 20.19
N CYS A 253 22.99 35.68 19.17
CA CYS A 253 23.99 36.10 18.19
C CYS A 253 25.31 36.55 18.85
N SER A 254 25.23 37.39 19.90
CA SER A 254 26.41 37.84 20.64
C SER A 254 27.11 36.68 21.36
N SER A 255 26.36 35.79 22.01
CA SER A 255 26.92 34.66 22.76
C SER A 255 27.59 33.61 21.84
N THR A 256 26.95 33.26 20.72
CA THR A 256 27.46 32.27 19.78
C THR A 256 28.66 32.81 18.99
N GLY A 257 28.59 34.08 18.58
CA GLY A 257 29.72 34.79 17.98
C GLY A 257 30.93 34.92 18.91
N SER A 258 30.73 35.27 20.18
CA SER A 258 31.81 35.37 21.19
C SER A 258 32.49 34.02 21.40
N ASN A 259 31.72 32.95 21.57
CA ASN A 259 32.25 31.59 21.75
C ASN A 259 33.08 31.13 20.55
N LEU A 260 32.60 31.36 19.32
CA LEU A 260 33.36 31.04 18.12
C LEU A 260 34.68 31.81 18.07
N VAL A 261 34.63 33.13 18.28
CA VAL A 261 35.81 34.00 18.27
C VAL A 261 36.82 33.62 19.37
N GLU A 262 36.35 33.26 20.55
CA GLU A 262 37.21 32.79 21.65
C GLU A 262 37.92 31.48 21.31
N ARG A 263 37.23 30.51 20.71
CA ARG A 263 37.83 29.23 20.29
C ARG A 263 38.84 29.42 19.16
N ILE A 264 38.51 30.22 18.15
CA ILE A 264 39.41 30.54 17.03
C ILE A 264 40.66 31.27 17.56
N ALA A 265 40.49 32.20 18.50
CA ALA A 265 41.60 32.93 19.10
C ALA A 265 42.49 32.07 20.01
N ALA A 266 41.96 30.98 20.59
CA ALA A 266 42.73 30.05 21.42
C ALA A 266 43.74 29.22 20.61
N GLY A 267 43.49 28.99 19.32
CA GLY A 267 44.43 28.33 18.41
C GLY A 267 43.76 27.38 17.40
N PRO A 268 44.53 26.84 16.44
CA PRO A 268 43.99 25.99 15.37
C PRO A 268 43.42 24.65 15.87
N GLY A 269 43.86 24.17 17.02
CA GLY A 269 43.40 22.92 17.65
C GLY A 269 41.98 22.97 18.24
N PHE A 270 41.54 24.17 18.64
CA PHE A 270 40.22 24.39 19.25
C PHE A 270 39.09 24.59 18.22
N VAL A 271 39.45 24.69 16.94
CA VAL A 271 38.51 24.75 15.82
C VAL A 271 37.87 23.37 15.66
N ARG A 272 36.56 23.33 15.40
CA ARG A 272 35.86 22.07 15.14
C ARG A 272 36.01 21.63 13.69
N TYR A 273 35.95 20.33 13.47
CA TYR A 273 36.08 19.73 12.13
C TYR A 273 35.09 20.30 11.09
N GLY A 274 33.85 20.60 11.51
CA GLY A 274 32.81 21.17 10.63
C GLY A 274 32.93 22.69 10.40
N GLU A 275 33.77 23.39 11.16
CA GLU A 275 33.91 24.85 11.11
C GLU A 275 34.89 25.32 10.01
N VAL A 276 35.68 24.41 9.41
CA VAL A 276 36.73 24.77 8.44
C VAL A 276 36.18 25.45 7.18
N GLU A 277 35.07 24.95 6.65
CA GLU A 277 34.44 25.54 5.47
C GLU A 277 33.85 26.93 5.77
N LEU A 278 33.33 27.11 6.99
CA LEU A 278 32.87 28.42 7.47
C LEU A 278 34.04 29.41 7.57
N LEU A 279 35.18 28.99 8.10
CA LEU A 279 36.40 29.81 8.17
C LEU A 279 36.90 30.22 6.78
N SER A 280 36.85 29.30 5.82
CA SER A 280 37.27 29.55 4.44
C SER A 280 36.35 30.55 3.73
N ARG A 281 35.02 30.41 3.89
CA ARG A 281 34.00 31.26 3.26
C ARG A 281 33.86 32.66 3.90
N GLN A 282 33.95 32.77 5.22
CA GLN A 282 33.59 33.99 5.97
C GLN A 282 34.79 34.72 6.59
N GLN A 283 35.89 34.87 5.85
CA GLN A 283 37.13 35.46 6.36
C GLN A 283 36.95 36.92 6.83
N THR A 284 36.31 37.76 6.01
CA THR A 284 36.12 39.18 6.31
C THR A 284 35.18 39.42 7.48
N GLY A 285 34.07 38.66 7.56
CA GLY A 285 33.10 38.73 8.66
C GLY A 285 33.69 38.29 10.00
N LEU A 286 34.51 37.24 10.01
CA LEU A 286 35.19 36.76 11.22
C LEU A 286 36.30 37.72 11.69
N GLU A 287 37.09 38.31 10.78
CA GLU A 287 38.06 39.36 11.13
C GLU A 287 37.34 40.58 11.74
N PHE A 288 36.20 40.96 11.17
CA PHE A 288 35.37 42.05 11.68
C PHE A 288 34.80 41.74 13.06
N LEU A 289 34.25 40.54 13.27
CA LEU A 289 33.75 40.11 14.59
C LEU A 289 34.84 39.99 15.64
N GLY A 290 36.02 39.52 15.26
CA GLY A 290 37.20 39.54 16.13
C GLY A 290 37.48 40.95 16.64
N ASN A 291 37.47 41.94 15.74
CA ASN A 291 37.64 43.35 16.12
C ASN A 291 36.49 43.87 17.01
N VAL A 292 35.24 43.44 16.78
CA VAL A 292 34.09 43.80 17.63
C VAL A 292 34.22 43.24 19.04
N PHE A 293 34.83 42.07 19.20
CA PHE A 293 35.02 41.39 20.48
C PHE A 293 36.42 41.57 21.09
N ASP A 294 37.19 42.55 20.62
CA ASP A 294 38.55 42.87 21.09
C ASP A 294 39.53 41.68 21.02
N LYS A 295 39.34 40.79 20.03
CA LYS A 295 40.22 39.65 19.73
C LYS A 295 40.83 39.81 18.34
N LYS A 296 42.14 40.04 18.27
CA LYS A 296 42.86 40.10 16.99
C LYS A 296 43.00 38.69 16.40
N ILE A 297 42.12 38.33 15.48
CA ILE A 297 42.18 37.07 14.73
C ILE A 297 42.88 37.32 13.39
N ASN A 298 43.91 36.53 13.08
CA ASN A 298 44.54 36.52 11.76
C ASN A 298 44.16 35.22 11.03
N ILE A 299 43.06 35.27 10.28
CA ILE A 299 42.51 34.09 9.60
C ILE A 299 43.45 33.62 8.50
N LYS A 300 44.14 34.53 7.81
CA LYS A 300 45.13 34.20 6.79
C LYS A 300 46.26 33.30 7.31
N LYS A 301 46.66 33.46 8.58
CA LYS A 301 47.68 32.60 9.21
C LYS A 301 47.08 31.31 9.79
N LEU A 302 45.85 31.36 10.29
CA LEU A 302 45.18 30.24 10.95
C LEU A 302 44.67 29.20 9.95
N LEU A 303 44.04 29.64 8.86
CA LEU A 303 43.34 28.80 7.90
C LEU A 303 44.22 27.69 7.32
N PRO A 304 45.47 27.96 6.84
CA PRO A 304 46.34 26.88 6.34
C PRO A 304 46.68 25.81 7.38
N GLN A 305 46.78 26.18 8.66
CA GLN A 305 47.09 25.25 9.75
C GLN A 305 45.90 24.36 10.11
N VAL A 306 44.68 24.87 9.93
CA VAL A 306 43.43 24.13 10.16
C VAL A 306 43.13 23.23 8.95
N GLU A 307 43.36 23.71 7.73
CA GLU A 307 43.21 22.92 6.50
C GLU A 307 44.17 21.73 6.46
N GLU A 308 45.42 21.88 6.91
CA GLU A 308 46.35 20.75 7.03
C GLU A 308 45.88 19.70 8.03
N ARG A 309 45.36 20.12 9.20
CA ARG A 309 44.78 19.20 10.18
C ARG A 309 43.57 18.45 9.62
N LYS A 310 42.68 19.17 8.92
CA LYS A 310 41.52 18.57 8.24
C LYS A 310 41.97 17.55 7.21
N ARG A 311 42.92 17.89 6.35
CA ARG A 311 43.44 16.99 5.31
C ARG A 311 44.01 15.69 5.89
N ARG A 312 44.82 15.77 6.96
CA ARG A 312 45.38 14.59 7.63
C ARG A 312 44.29 13.69 8.21
N PHE A 313 43.27 14.29 8.83
CA PHE A 313 42.16 13.53 9.40
C PHE A 313 41.22 12.96 8.32
N ASP A 314 40.95 13.69 7.24
CA ASP A 314 40.12 13.22 6.12
C ASP A 314 40.71 11.95 5.48
N SER A 315 42.04 11.88 5.35
CA SER A 315 42.72 10.65 4.92
C SER A 315 42.46 9.48 5.86
N THR A 316 42.38 9.74 7.18
CA THR A 316 42.08 8.70 8.17
C THR A 316 40.61 8.29 8.10
N VAL A 317 39.69 9.24 7.95
CA VAL A 317 38.25 8.97 7.79
C VAL A 317 38.00 8.10 6.56
N SER A 318 38.62 8.41 5.42
CA SER A 318 38.49 7.60 4.20
C SER A 318 38.96 6.15 4.41
N VAL A 319 40.08 5.95 5.11
CA VAL A 319 40.58 4.61 5.46
C VAL A 319 39.61 3.86 6.40
N MET A 320 39.04 4.55 7.39
CA MET A 320 38.07 3.96 8.32
C MET A 320 36.73 3.65 7.67
N GLU A 321 36.28 4.47 6.73
CA GLU A 321 35.08 4.21 5.91
C GLU A 321 35.28 2.97 5.03
N ASN A 322 36.43 2.82 4.38
CA ASN A 322 36.76 1.61 3.61
C ASN A 322 36.82 0.38 4.51
N LEU A 323 37.44 0.48 5.68
CA LEU A 323 37.47 -0.62 6.66
C LEU A 323 36.05 -1.00 7.12
N LEU A 324 35.19 -0.01 7.40
CA LEU A 324 33.80 -0.25 7.77
C LEU A 324 33.04 -0.97 6.64
N ASN A 325 33.23 -0.54 5.38
CA ASN A 325 32.61 -1.16 4.22
C ASN A 325 33.06 -2.61 4.05
N LEU A 326 34.36 -2.89 4.22
CA LEU A 326 34.90 -4.25 4.18
C LEU A 326 34.25 -5.14 5.24
N ILE A 327 34.15 -4.65 6.48
CA ILE A 327 33.52 -5.40 7.57
C ILE A 327 32.04 -5.66 7.28
N VAL A 328 31.30 -4.64 6.85
CA VAL A 328 29.85 -4.74 6.61
C VAL A 328 29.52 -5.72 5.48
N GLU A 329 30.33 -5.74 4.41
CA GLU A 329 30.09 -6.61 3.26
C GLU A 329 30.51 -8.06 3.52
N LYS A 330 31.64 -8.27 4.20
CA LYS A 330 32.30 -9.58 4.30
C LYS A 330 31.97 -10.36 5.59
N VAL A 331 31.43 -9.70 6.61
CA VAL A 331 31.20 -10.29 7.93
C VAL A 331 29.70 -10.43 8.23
N ASP A 332 29.32 -11.53 8.89
CA ASP A 332 27.94 -11.69 9.38
C ASP A 332 27.66 -10.69 10.52
N MET A 333 26.86 -9.68 10.23
CA MET A 333 26.46 -8.60 11.15
C MET A 333 25.80 -9.08 12.45
N ARG A 334 25.33 -10.33 12.53
CA ARG A 334 24.80 -10.92 13.77
C ARG A 334 25.87 -11.07 14.84
N LEU A 335 27.13 -11.26 14.44
CA LEU A 335 28.27 -11.54 15.32
C LEU A 335 29.02 -10.28 15.74
N VAL A 336 28.58 -9.08 15.30
CA VAL A 336 29.40 -7.86 15.36
C VAL A 336 28.73 -6.69 16.09
N ASN A 337 29.48 -6.00 16.95
CA ASN A 337 29.10 -4.71 17.55
C ASN A 337 29.82 -3.55 16.85
N LEU A 338 29.13 -2.87 15.94
CA LEU A 338 29.64 -1.70 15.20
C LEU A 338 29.03 -0.37 15.63
N ASP A 339 28.12 -0.35 16.60
CA ASP A 339 27.32 0.85 16.91
C ASP A 339 28.21 2.02 17.34
N ASN A 340 29.18 1.75 18.21
CA ASN A 340 30.15 2.76 18.66
C ASN A 340 31.04 3.24 17.50
N PHE A 341 31.51 2.33 16.64
CA PHE A 341 32.39 2.68 15.54
C PHE A 341 31.68 3.49 14.45
N ARG A 342 30.42 3.14 14.13
CA ARG A 342 29.55 3.94 13.25
C ARG A 342 29.27 5.32 13.83
N HIS A 343 29.02 5.42 15.14
CA HIS A 343 28.81 6.71 15.81
C HIS A 343 30.06 7.60 15.78
N LEU A 344 31.26 7.03 15.82
CA LEU A 344 32.52 7.79 15.70
C LEU A 344 32.73 8.37 14.29
N LEU A 345 32.21 7.71 13.24
CA LEU A 345 32.28 8.15 11.85
C LEU A 345 31.10 9.05 11.43
N ASP A 346 30.10 9.23 12.28
CA ASP A 346 28.94 10.04 11.95
C ASP A 346 29.32 11.51 11.72
N LYS A 347 28.83 12.09 10.62
CA LYS A 347 29.17 13.46 10.19
C LYS A 347 28.75 14.49 11.23
N GLU A 348 27.63 14.31 11.92
CA GLU A 348 27.18 15.27 12.95
C GLU A 348 28.12 15.26 14.16
N ASN A 349 28.55 14.07 14.58
CA ASN A 349 29.49 13.91 15.69
C ASN A 349 30.87 14.48 15.33
N LEU A 350 31.42 14.09 14.17
CA LEU A 350 32.69 14.62 13.66
C LEU A 350 32.67 16.14 13.58
N ASN A 351 31.64 16.74 13.00
CA ASN A 351 31.50 18.20 12.88
C ASN A 351 31.53 18.94 14.23
N GLY A 352 31.13 18.28 15.32
CA GLY A 352 31.13 18.84 16.68
C GLY A 352 32.48 18.74 17.43
N THR A 353 33.37 17.86 17.00
CA THR A 353 34.65 17.56 17.67
C THR A 353 35.77 18.55 17.30
N LYS A 354 36.67 18.81 18.25
CA LYS A 354 37.81 19.73 18.08
C LYS A 354 38.99 19.01 17.44
N PHE A 355 39.79 19.71 16.64
CA PHE A 355 40.97 19.10 16.03
C PHE A 355 42.00 18.56 17.04
N ASP A 356 42.14 19.12 18.23
CA ASP A 356 43.05 18.57 19.27
C ASP A 356 42.62 17.18 19.77
N GLU A 357 41.35 16.83 19.62
CA GLU A 357 40.82 15.50 19.97
C GLU A 357 40.99 14.51 18.80
N LEU A 358 41.13 15.02 17.56
CA LEU A 358 41.20 14.23 16.33
C LEU A 358 42.61 14.01 15.79
N VAL A 359 43.44 15.06 15.82
CA VAL A 359 44.73 15.13 15.12
C VAL A 359 45.84 15.38 16.11
N ASP A 360 46.84 14.51 16.06
CA ASP A 360 48.15 14.71 16.67
C ASP A 360 49.14 15.17 15.59
N MET A 361 49.64 16.39 15.76
CA MET A 361 50.58 17.01 14.82
C MET A 361 52.01 16.53 15.00
N ASP A 362 52.32 15.84 16.10
CA ASP A 362 53.64 15.27 16.36
C ASP A 362 53.84 13.96 15.57
N LEU A 363 52.76 13.37 15.06
CA LEU A 363 52.81 12.20 14.18
C LEU A 363 53.23 12.55 12.73
N PRO A 364 53.98 11.67 12.05
CA PRO A 364 54.31 11.84 10.63
C PRO A 364 53.07 11.92 9.73
N GLN A 365 53.18 12.58 8.57
CA GLN A 365 52.04 12.81 7.67
C GLN A 365 51.37 11.54 7.12
N TYR A 366 52.11 10.45 7.00
CA TYR A 366 51.63 9.18 6.49
C TYR A 366 50.99 8.29 7.56
N TYR A 367 51.00 8.73 8.83
CA TYR A 367 50.37 7.99 9.91
C TYR A 367 48.87 8.30 10.03
N LEU A 368 48.08 7.27 10.34
CA LEU A 368 46.66 7.40 10.63
C LEU A 368 46.42 8.11 11.96
N GLN A 369 45.49 9.07 11.95
CA GLN A 369 45.14 9.88 13.11
C GLN A 369 44.11 9.15 13.99
N LEU A 370 44.57 8.11 14.71
CA LEU A 370 43.70 7.16 15.43
C LEU A 370 43.26 7.63 16.83
N LYS A 371 43.58 8.86 17.24
CA LYS A 371 43.26 9.38 18.58
C LYS A 371 41.76 9.33 18.90
N HIS A 372 40.93 9.58 17.90
CA HIS A 372 39.47 9.47 17.96
C HIS A 372 38.96 8.02 17.98
N PHE A 373 39.76 7.07 17.46
CA PHE A 373 39.44 5.65 17.34
C PHE A 373 40.24 4.81 18.35
N GLN A 374 40.04 5.07 19.65
CA GLN A 374 40.87 4.52 20.73
C GLN A 374 41.08 2.99 20.68
N LEU A 375 40.06 2.21 20.29
CA LEU A 375 40.15 0.74 20.20
C LEU A 375 41.12 0.25 19.11
N LEU A 376 41.36 1.08 18.08
CA LEU A 376 42.22 0.77 16.93
C LEU A 376 43.64 1.28 17.09
N VAL A 377 43.93 2.02 18.16
CA VAL A 377 45.29 2.49 18.45
C VAL A 377 46.23 1.28 18.57
N GLY A 378 47.37 1.37 17.86
CA GLY A 378 48.37 0.31 17.76
C GLY A 378 48.14 -0.73 16.66
N LEU A 379 47.01 -0.68 15.92
CA LEU A 379 46.73 -1.58 14.78
C LEU A 379 46.96 -0.95 13.40
N GLU A 380 47.58 0.22 13.35
CA GLU A 380 47.76 0.97 12.12
C GLU A 380 48.46 0.19 10.98
N PRO A 381 49.59 -0.51 11.21
CA PRO A 381 50.24 -1.26 10.13
C PRO A 381 49.32 -2.36 9.56
N THR A 382 48.53 -2.99 10.44
CA THR A 382 47.55 -4.01 10.06
C THR A 382 46.41 -3.42 9.24
N ILE A 383 45.88 -2.26 9.63
CA ILE A 383 44.82 -1.56 8.90
C ILE A 383 45.32 -1.15 7.51
N LEU A 384 46.51 -0.54 7.43
CA LEU A 384 47.08 -0.13 6.14
C LEU A 384 47.37 -1.33 5.23
N ALA A 385 47.86 -2.45 5.77
CA ALA A 385 48.07 -3.68 4.99
C ALA A 385 46.75 -4.23 4.40
N LEU A 386 45.67 -4.23 5.18
CA LEU A 386 44.34 -4.60 4.70
C LEU A 386 43.84 -3.64 3.61
N MET A 387 43.98 -2.33 3.84
CA MET A 387 43.46 -1.32 2.90
C MET A 387 44.23 -1.27 1.59
N ASN A 388 45.52 -1.60 1.57
CA ASN A 388 46.29 -1.75 0.34
C ASN A 388 45.73 -2.85 -0.58
N ARG A 389 44.99 -3.82 -0.02
CA ARG A 389 44.33 -4.90 -0.77
C ARG A 389 42.82 -4.75 -0.80
N PHE A 390 42.27 -3.60 -0.42
CA PHE A 390 40.83 -3.39 -0.26
C PHE A 390 40.04 -3.85 -1.49
N ASP A 391 40.41 -3.39 -2.69
CA ASP A 391 39.68 -3.72 -3.92
C ASP A 391 39.69 -5.24 -4.18
N ASN A 392 40.85 -5.89 -4.07
CA ASN A 392 40.98 -7.34 -4.24
C ASN A 392 40.11 -8.13 -3.24
N LEU A 393 40.13 -7.72 -1.97
CA LEU A 393 39.39 -8.39 -0.90
C LEU A 393 37.88 -8.17 -1.02
N MET A 394 37.45 -6.99 -1.48
CA MET A 394 36.03 -6.68 -1.69
C MET A 394 35.41 -7.53 -2.81
N HIS A 395 36.14 -7.76 -3.91
CA HIS A 395 35.62 -8.46 -5.08
C HIS A 395 35.78 -9.99 -4.99
N SER A 396 36.74 -10.49 -4.21
CA SER A 396 36.94 -11.93 -4.01
C SER A 396 35.79 -12.58 -3.24
N ARG A 397 35.26 -13.68 -3.78
CA ARG A 397 34.25 -14.53 -3.12
C ARG A 397 34.90 -15.63 -2.28
N THR A 398 36.09 -16.11 -2.66
CA THR A 398 36.81 -17.15 -1.89
C THR A 398 37.38 -16.60 -0.58
N PHE A 399 37.68 -15.30 -0.53
CA PHE A 399 38.05 -14.61 0.70
C PHE A 399 36.95 -14.68 1.78
N ASP A 400 35.66 -14.59 1.39
CA ASP A 400 34.52 -14.65 2.30
C ASP A 400 34.54 -15.93 3.14
N ALA A 401 34.87 -17.07 2.52
CA ALA A 401 34.97 -18.35 3.21
C ALA A 401 36.07 -18.33 4.28
N SER A 402 37.22 -17.71 4.00
CA SER A 402 38.33 -17.55 4.95
C SER A 402 37.94 -16.65 6.13
N VAL A 403 37.25 -15.54 5.85
CA VAL A 403 36.76 -14.60 6.87
C VAL A 403 35.79 -15.31 7.83
N GLN A 404 34.81 -16.03 7.28
CA GLN A 404 33.83 -16.76 8.09
C GLN A 404 34.46 -17.87 8.93
N GLU A 405 35.49 -18.55 8.41
CA GLU A 405 36.25 -19.57 9.15
C GLU A 405 36.95 -18.95 10.38
N LYS A 406 37.72 -17.87 10.18
CA LYS A 406 38.48 -17.23 11.26
C LYS A 406 37.59 -16.56 12.30
N ILE A 407 36.50 -15.92 11.88
CA ILE A 407 35.56 -15.26 12.80
C ILE A 407 34.82 -16.30 13.66
N LYS A 408 34.41 -17.44 13.10
CA LYS A 408 33.79 -18.53 13.87
C LYS A 408 34.77 -19.16 14.86
N LEU A 409 36.03 -19.31 14.49
CA LEU A 409 37.08 -19.79 15.40
C LEU A 409 37.26 -18.82 16.58
N LYS A 410 37.38 -17.52 16.28
CA LYS A 410 37.51 -16.49 17.32
C LYS A 410 36.28 -16.44 18.25
N ALA A 411 35.07 -16.56 17.70
CA ALA A 411 33.84 -16.61 18.49
C ALA A 411 33.82 -17.81 19.46
N LYS A 412 34.31 -18.98 19.02
CA LYS A 412 34.44 -20.17 19.86
C LYS A 412 35.49 -20.00 20.95
N GLU A 413 36.63 -19.40 20.64
CA GLU A 413 37.71 -19.15 21.60
C GLU A 413 37.29 -18.17 22.71
N ASP A 414 36.55 -17.13 22.36
CA ASP A 414 36.09 -16.10 23.32
C ASP A 414 34.83 -16.55 24.11
N GLY A 415 34.33 -17.77 23.91
CA GLY A 415 33.19 -18.33 24.65
C GLY A 415 31.84 -17.66 24.35
N THR A 416 31.71 -17.03 23.19
CA THR A 416 30.58 -16.14 22.84
C THR A 416 29.33 -16.84 22.29
N ASP A 417 29.14 -18.14 22.58
CA ASP A 417 27.86 -18.85 22.32
C ASP A 417 26.68 -18.27 23.13
N MET A 418 26.93 -17.33 24.07
CA MET A 418 25.95 -16.70 24.95
C MET A 418 25.77 -15.18 24.73
N GLY A 419 25.98 -14.67 23.50
CA GLY A 419 25.39 -13.40 23.05
C GLY A 419 26.25 -12.14 23.14
N GLU A 420 27.54 -12.23 23.47
CA GLU A 420 28.46 -11.09 23.35
C GLU A 420 29.04 -11.00 21.93
N LYS A 421 28.87 -9.85 21.28
CA LYS A 421 29.28 -9.58 19.89
C LYS A 421 30.72 -9.07 19.83
N LEU A 422 31.47 -9.44 18.78
CA LEU A 422 32.85 -9.03 18.57
C LEU A 422 32.98 -7.51 18.37
N ASP A 423 34.01 -6.93 18.98
CA ASP A 423 34.36 -5.51 18.83
C ASP A 423 35.24 -5.25 17.60
N VAL A 424 35.36 -3.99 17.20
CA VAL A 424 36.08 -3.63 15.96
C VAL A 424 37.56 -4.01 16.01
N ARG A 425 38.17 -3.98 17.19
CA ARG A 425 39.57 -4.39 17.37
C ARG A 425 39.77 -5.86 17.01
N SER A 426 38.92 -6.74 17.55
CA SER A 426 39.00 -8.18 17.30
C SER A 426 38.72 -8.52 15.84
N LEU A 427 37.80 -7.79 15.20
CA LEU A 427 37.49 -7.96 13.77
C LEU A 427 38.68 -7.64 12.87
N VAL A 428 39.38 -6.52 13.11
CA VAL A 428 40.55 -6.14 12.29
C VAL A 428 41.63 -7.21 12.36
N LEU A 429 41.86 -7.79 13.54
CA LEU A 429 42.80 -8.89 13.72
C LEU A 429 42.34 -10.17 13.01
N CYS A 430 41.04 -10.50 13.07
CA CYS A 430 40.48 -11.65 12.36
C CYS A 430 40.57 -11.49 10.85
N LEU A 431 40.31 -10.29 10.32
CA LEU A 431 40.42 -10.00 8.89
C LEU A 431 41.87 -10.15 8.42
N ALA A 432 42.84 -9.63 9.16
CA ALA A 432 44.26 -9.81 8.84
C ALA A 432 44.64 -11.31 8.80
N ALA A 433 44.27 -12.07 9.83
CA ALA A 433 44.52 -13.51 9.87
C ALA A 433 43.78 -14.29 8.77
N ALA A 434 42.62 -13.80 8.32
CA ALA A 434 41.87 -14.39 7.21
C ALA A 434 42.56 -14.13 5.86
N VAL A 435 43.19 -12.97 5.68
CA VAL A 435 43.99 -12.66 4.49
C VAL A 435 45.20 -13.59 4.40
N ASP A 436 45.94 -13.75 5.50
CA ASP A 436 47.12 -14.65 5.52
C ASP A 436 46.74 -16.11 5.19
N HIS A 437 45.65 -16.59 5.80
CA HIS A 437 45.12 -17.94 5.55
C HIS A 437 44.59 -18.12 4.12
N TRP A 438 44.01 -17.06 3.54
CA TRP A 438 43.54 -17.08 2.18
C TRP A 438 44.70 -17.13 1.18
N ASP A 439 45.75 -16.32 1.38
CA ASP A 439 46.95 -16.34 0.55
C ASP A 439 47.66 -17.70 0.59
N GLU A 440 47.74 -18.35 1.76
CA GLU A 440 48.31 -19.70 1.88
C GLU A 440 47.54 -20.71 1.04
N LYS A 441 46.20 -20.68 1.10
CA LYS A 441 45.34 -21.54 0.28
C LYS A 441 45.46 -21.22 -1.21
N VAL A 442 45.55 -19.95 -1.60
CA VAL A 442 45.78 -19.54 -2.99
C VAL A 442 47.09 -20.14 -3.50
N LEU A 443 48.20 -20.00 -2.76
CA LEU A 443 49.49 -20.56 -3.16
C LEU A 443 49.48 -22.10 -3.26
N SER A 444 48.68 -22.77 -2.43
CA SER A 444 48.56 -24.24 -2.47
C SER A 444 48.02 -24.77 -3.82
N LEU A 445 47.26 -23.98 -4.57
CA LEU A 445 46.72 -24.34 -5.90
C LEU A 445 47.80 -24.57 -6.95
N LEU A 446 48.96 -23.94 -6.77
CA LEU A 446 50.09 -24.05 -7.67
C LEU A 446 51.11 -25.09 -7.23
N SER A 447 50.83 -25.85 -6.16
CA SER A 447 51.71 -26.91 -5.66
C SER A 447 51.74 -28.12 -6.60
N ASP A 448 52.83 -28.90 -6.51
CA ASP A 448 52.98 -30.14 -7.29
C ASP A 448 52.06 -31.27 -6.80
N GLU A 449 51.30 -31.06 -5.72
CA GLU A 449 50.32 -31.98 -5.16
C GLU A 449 48.86 -31.53 -5.44
N ALA A 450 48.66 -30.34 -6.03
CA ALA A 450 47.33 -29.80 -6.28
C ALA A 450 46.57 -30.61 -7.34
N THR A 451 45.55 -31.36 -6.91
CA THR A 451 44.63 -32.11 -7.78
C THR A 451 43.41 -31.27 -8.15
N LEU A 452 42.60 -31.77 -9.09
CA LEU A 452 41.31 -31.15 -9.42
C LEU A 452 40.43 -30.93 -8.18
N GLU A 453 40.41 -31.90 -7.25
CA GLU A 453 39.64 -31.82 -6.01
C GLU A 453 40.11 -30.69 -5.09
N THR A 454 41.43 -30.48 -4.97
CA THR A 454 41.97 -29.36 -4.16
C THR A 454 41.53 -28.00 -4.71
N ALA A 455 41.51 -27.85 -6.04
CA ALA A 455 41.06 -26.62 -6.69
C ALA A 455 39.53 -26.44 -6.60
N GLU A 456 38.75 -27.49 -6.81
CA GLU A 456 37.29 -27.45 -6.65
C GLU A 456 36.88 -27.08 -5.21
N ASN A 457 37.58 -27.62 -4.19
CA ASN A 457 37.35 -27.29 -2.80
C ASN A 457 37.66 -25.83 -2.46
N PHE A 458 38.71 -25.26 -3.08
CA PHE A 458 39.06 -23.85 -2.87
C PHE A 458 38.03 -22.89 -3.50
N PHE A 459 37.68 -23.12 -4.77
CA PHE A 459 36.73 -22.26 -5.49
C PHE A 459 35.26 -22.51 -5.05
N GLY A 460 34.98 -23.64 -4.40
CA GLY A 460 33.69 -23.95 -3.81
C GLY A 460 32.54 -23.87 -4.84
N THR A 461 31.58 -22.98 -4.61
CA THR A 461 30.42 -22.79 -5.50
C THR A 461 30.82 -22.24 -6.87
N ILE A 462 31.92 -21.47 -6.97
CA ILE A 462 32.40 -20.91 -8.24
C ILE A 462 32.84 -22.03 -9.18
N ALA A 463 33.43 -23.09 -8.64
CA ALA A 463 33.80 -24.27 -9.43
C ALA A 463 32.60 -25.09 -9.91
N GLN A 464 31.37 -24.81 -9.45
CA GLN A 464 30.17 -25.49 -9.94
C GLN A 464 29.61 -24.80 -11.20
N ASN A 465 29.79 -23.49 -11.33
CA ASN A 465 29.34 -22.68 -12.46
C ASN A 465 30.24 -22.87 -13.67
N ASP A 466 29.67 -23.07 -14.87
CA ASP A 466 30.41 -23.30 -16.13
C ASP A 466 30.96 -22.04 -16.78
N ASP A 467 31.04 -20.96 -16.01
CA ASP A 467 31.53 -19.67 -16.48
C ASP A 467 33.02 -19.50 -16.15
N GLU A 468 33.86 -19.57 -17.18
CA GLU A 468 35.29 -19.29 -17.08
C GLU A 468 35.56 -17.88 -16.53
N SER A 469 34.68 -16.92 -16.80
CA SER A 469 34.88 -15.53 -16.40
C SER A 469 34.82 -15.34 -14.87
N GLU A 470 34.02 -16.13 -14.16
CA GLU A 470 33.94 -16.05 -12.69
C GLU A 470 35.23 -16.54 -12.02
N ILE A 471 35.82 -17.63 -12.53
CA ILE A 471 37.09 -18.15 -12.02
C ILE A 471 38.23 -17.19 -12.38
N ARG A 472 38.23 -16.64 -13.59
CA ARG A 472 39.21 -15.63 -14.01
C ARG A 472 39.14 -14.39 -13.11
N ALA A 473 37.95 -13.86 -12.83
CA ALA A 473 37.75 -12.72 -11.95
C ALA A 473 38.24 -13.00 -10.52
N GLU A 474 38.07 -14.23 -10.02
CA GLU A 474 38.59 -14.62 -8.72
C GLU A 474 40.13 -14.66 -8.71
N ILE A 475 40.74 -15.19 -9.77
CA ILE A 475 42.20 -15.22 -9.93
C ILE A 475 42.78 -13.79 -10.02
N GLU A 476 42.08 -12.87 -10.68
CA GLU A 476 42.47 -11.45 -10.74
C GLU A 476 42.50 -10.78 -9.35
N CYS A 477 41.76 -11.30 -8.38
CA CYS A 477 41.78 -10.82 -7.00
C CYS A 477 43.00 -11.33 -6.19
N PHE A 478 43.70 -12.36 -6.67
CA PHE A 478 44.85 -12.93 -5.97
C PHE A 478 46.02 -11.95 -5.85
N ASN A 479 46.94 -12.25 -4.94
CA ASN A 479 48.15 -11.46 -4.79
C ASN A 479 48.98 -11.53 -6.10
N PRO A 480 49.56 -10.41 -6.60
CA PRO A 480 50.35 -10.36 -7.84
C PRO A 480 51.60 -11.26 -7.92
N GLN A 481 51.91 -12.05 -6.89
CA GLN A 481 52.93 -13.08 -6.92
C GLN A 481 52.26 -14.44 -6.67
N PRO A 482 52.43 -15.45 -7.54
CA PRO A 482 53.33 -15.56 -8.71
C PRO A 482 52.81 -14.92 -10.01
N ALA A 483 53.61 -14.98 -11.08
CA ALA A 483 53.36 -14.29 -12.35
C ALA A 483 52.05 -14.71 -13.04
N GLU A 484 51.39 -13.77 -13.72
CA GLU A 484 50.11 -13.96 -14.42
C GLU A 484 50.09 -15.17 -15.37
N GLN A 485 51.22 -15.50 -15.99
CA GLN A 485 51.34 -16.65 -16.89
C GLN A 485 51.16 -17.99 -16.15
N GLU A 486 51.61 -18.12 -14.90
CA GLU A 486 51.43 -19.35 -14.12
C GLU A 486 49.96 -19.58 -13.77
N TRP A 487 49.23 -18.50 -13.48
CA TRP A 487 47.80 -18.54 -13.24
C TRP A 487 46.98 -18.86 -14.49
N LEU A 488 47.40 -18.36 -15.66
CA LEU A 488 46.78 -18.71 -16.94
C LEU A 488 46.99 -20.20 -17.30
N ASP A 489 48.19 -20.74 -17.08
CA ASP A 489 48.47 -22.18 -17.29
C ASP A 489 47.66 -23.05 -16.35
N PHE A 490 47.57 -22.66 -15.07
CA PHE A 490 46.70 -23.31 -14.09
C PHE A 490 45.23 -23.30 -14.54
N LEU A 491 44.70 -22.14 -14.95
CA LEU A 491 43.31 -22.00 -15.40
C LEU A 491 43.01 -22.92 -16.58
N GLN A 492 43.88 -22.98 -17.58
CA GLN A 492 43.70 -23.86 -18.75
C GLN A 492 43.66 -25.34 -18.36
N ARG A 493 44.57 -25.78 -17.50
CA ARG A 493 44.65 -27.18 -17.04
C ARG A 493 43.50 -27.56 -16.12
N PHE A 494 43.08 -26.63 -15.25
CA PHE A 494 41.90 -26.79 -14.40
C PHE A 494 40.63 -26.95 -15.23
N LEU A 495 40.37 -26.05 -16.19
CA LEU A 495 39.20 -26.13 -17.07
C LEU A 495 39.21 -27.41 -17.93
N PHE A 496 40.38 -27.82 -18.41
CA PHE A 496 40.56 -29.08 -19.14
C PHE A 496 40.22 -30.29 -18.27
N ALA A 497 40.85 -30.42 -17.09
CA ALA A 497 40.63 -31.54 -16.18
C ALA A 497 39.17 -31.63 -15.73
N ARG A 498 38.54 -30.47 -15.46
CA ARG A 498 37.12 -30.37 -15.12
C ARG A 498 36.20 -30.83 -16.25
N LYS A 499 36.42 -30.35 -17.48
CA LYS A 499 35.62 -30.79 -18.65
C LYS A 499 35.77 -32.30 -18.89
N MET A 500 36.97 -32.84 -18.78
CA MET A 500 37.21 -34.29 -18.94
C MET A 500 36.59 -35.13 -17.82
N SER A 501 36.64 -34.66 -16.57
CA SER A 501 36.00 -35.31 -15.43
C SER A 501 34.48 -35.43 -15.65
N ARG A 502 33.81 -34.35 -16.06
CA ARG A 502 32.37 -34.36 -16.34
C ARG A 502 32.00 -35.25 -17.52
N ASN A 503 32.78 -35.18 -18.61
CA ASN A 503 32.59 -36.06 -19.75
C ASN A 503 32.73 -37.54 -19.37
N SER A 504 33.68 -37.88 -18.49
CA SER A 504 33.85 -39.23 -17.95
C SER A 504 32.64 -39.66 -17.13
N GLN A 505 32.14 -38.81 -16.22
CA GLN A 505 30.95 -39.12 -15.41
C GLN A 505 29.70 -39.37 -16.27
N VAL A 506 29.46 -38.51 -17.27
CA VAL A 506 28.36 -38.66 -18.23
C VAL A 506 28.52 -39.94 -19.05
N ALA A 507 29.71 -40.20 -19.58
CA ALA A 507 29.99 -41.41 -20.34
C ALA A 507 29.76 -42.67 -19.49
N ALA A 508 30.24 -42.69 -18.25
CA ALA A 508 30.02 -43.81 -17.32
C ALA A 508 28.53 -44.03 -17.01
N ALA A 509 27.75 -42.97 -16.84
CA ALA A 509 26.31 -43.07 -16.61
C ALA A 509 25.55 -43.62 -17.83
N ILE A 510 25.90 -43.18 -19.03
CA ILE A 510 25.32 -43.71 -20.28
C ILE A 510 25.64 -45.20 -20.42
N ILE A 511 26.89 -45.60 -20.13
CA ILE A 511 27.31 -47.01 -20.19
C ILE A 511 26.43 -47.87 -19.28
N ARG A 512 26.22 -47.46 -18.02
CA ARG A 512 25.40 -48.23 -17.07
C ARG A 512 23.98 -48.43 -17.57
N VAL A 513 23.33 -47.38 -18.09
CA VAL A 513 21.98 -47.48 -18.65
C VAL A 513 21.97 -48.39 -19.88
N MET A 514 22.90 -48.21 -20.82
CA MET A 514 22.95 -49.03 -22.04
C MET A 514 23.20 -50.51 -21.71
N GLU A 515 24.12 -50.82 -20.80
CA GLU A 515 24.38 -52.20 -20.36
C GLU A 515 23.17 -52.82 -19.64
N LYS A 516 22.47 -52.05 -18.79
CA LYS A 516 21.27 -52.51 -18.06
C LYS A 516 20.10 -52.84 -18.97
N PHE A 517 19.94 -52.08 -20.05
CA PHE A 517 18.93 -52.32 -21.10
C PHE A 517 19.45 -53.23 -22.24
N GLN A 518 20.63 -53.84 -22.09
CA GLN A 518 21.25 -54.77 -23.06
C GLN A 518 21.59 -54.17 -24.44
N LEU A 519 21.82 -52.86 -24.52
CA LEU A 519 22.19 -52.11 -25.73
C LEU A 519 23.72 -51.96 -25.86
N ASN A 520 24.45 -53.07 -26.04
CA ASN A 520 25.92 -53.09 -25.90
C ASN A 520 26.73 -52.60 -27.12
N HIS A 521 26.09 -52.10 -28.17
CA HIS A 521 26.76 -51.72 -29.42
C HIS A 521 27.32 -50.28 -29.34
N ASN A 522 28.52 -50.02 -29.89
CA ASN A 522 29.19 -48.70 -29.97
C ASN A 522 29.70 -48.04 -28.67
N ILE A 523 29.87 -48.77 -27.56
CA ILE A 523 30.29 -48.19 -26.26
C ILE A 523 31.80 -47.85 -26.17
N GLU A 524 32.64 -48.26 -27.13
CA GLU A 524 34.10 -48.09 -27.05
C GLU A 524 34.58 -46.64 -26.97
N SER A 525 33.90 -45.71 -27.65
CA SER A 525 34.19 -44.27 -27.61
C SER A 525 33.92 -43.69 -26.21
N LEU A 526 32.85 -44.12 -25.54
CA LEU A 526 32.51 -43.76 -24.15
C LEU A 526 33.53 -44.36 -23.17
N LYS A 527 33.92 -45.63 -23.33
CA LYS A 527 34.98 -46.27 -22.52
C LYS A 527 36.35 -45.60 -22.68
N ARG A 528 36.61 -44.94 -23.82
CA ARG A 528 37.81 -44.10 -24.01
C ARG A 528 37.68 -42.77 -23.25
N ALA A 529 36.52 -42.12 -23.30
CA ALA A 529 36.25 -40.88 -22.57
C ALA A 529 36.40 -41.07 -21.04
N VAL A 530 35.91 -42.20 -20.50
CA VAL A 530 36.04 -42.54 -19.07
C VAL A 530 37.50 -42.64 -18.65
N ARG A 531 38.32 -43.43 -19.38
CA ARG A 531 39.75 -43.62 -19.09
C ARG A 531 40.54 -42.32 -19.12
N VAL A 532 40.25 -41.43 -20.08
CA VAL A 532 40.93 -40.14 -20.22
C VAL A 532 40.56 -39.19 -19.07
N GLY A 533 39.28 -39.16 -18.67
CA GLY A 533 38.85 -38.35 -17.54
C GLY A 533 39.40 -38.84 -16.19
N GLU A 534 39.36 -40.15 -15.92
CA GLU A 534 39.94 -40.73 -14.70
C GLU A 534 41.43 -40.42 -14.57
N ALA A 535 42.19 -40.54 -15.66
CA ALA A 535 43.61 -40.20 -15.69
C ALA A 535 43.88 -38.70 -15.47
N SER A 536 42.94 -37.82 -15.85
CA SER A 536 43.06 -36.36 -15.69
C SER A 536 42.74 -35.89 -14.27
N VAL A 537 41.93 -36.65 -13.52
CA VAL A 537 41.57 -36.36 -12.12
C VAL A 537 42.63 -36.87 -11.14
N ALA A 538 43.28 -38.01 -11.46
CA ALA A 538 44.21 -38.70 -10.56
C ALA A 538 45.63 -38.11 -10.52
N VAL A 539 45.93 -37.07 -11.31
CA VAL A 539 47.27 -36.47 -11.41
C VAL A 539 47.24 -35.00 -11.00
N PRO A 540 48.37 -34.43 -10.50
CA PRO A 540 48.48 -33.01 -10.22
C PRO A 540 48.18 -32.15 -11.45
N LEU A 541 47.49 -31.03 -11.26
CA LEU A 541 47.05 -30.14 -12.36
C LEU A 541 48.21 -29.68 -13.24
N ARG A 542 49.38 -29.39 -12.66
CA ARG A 542 50.64 -29.06 -13.37
C ARG A 542 51.16 -30.15 -14.31
N THR A 543 50.68 -31.39 -14.20
CA THR A 543 51.12 -32.53 -15.02
C THR A 543 50.07 -32.98 -16.04
N VAL A 544 48.86 -32.42 -15.99
CA VAL A 544 47.77 -32.71 -16.92
C VAL A 544 48.19 -32.33 -18.35
N LYS A 545 48.14 -33.30 -19.26
CA LYS A 545 48.43 -33.11 -20.68
C LYS A 545 47.16 -32.66 -21.41
N LEU A 546 47.23 -31.51 -22.08
CA LEU A 546 46.15 -30.99 -22.92
C LEU A 546 46.08 -31.78 -24.25
N THR A 547 45.43 -32.94 -24.25
CA THR A 547 45.16 -33.72 -25.49
C THR A 547 43.99 -33.11 -26.29
N GLU A 548 43.88 -33.41 -27.59
CA GLU A 548 42.85 -32.85 -28.49
C GLU A 548 41.41 -33.05 -27.96
N MET A 549 40.74 -31.92 -27.68
CA MET A 549 39.38 -31.83 -27.11
C MET A 549 38.28 -32.33 -28.06
N SER A 550 38.51 -32.22 -29.37
CA SER A 550 37.49 -32.40 -30.42
C SER A 550 36.87 -33.79 -30.46
N GLN A 551 37.56 -34.80 -29.91
CA GLN A 551 37.12 -36.19 -29.96
C GLN A 551 35.96 -36.49 -29.00
N PHE A 552 35.70 -35.64 -28.01
CA PHE A 552 34.64 -35.83 -26.99
C PHE A 552 33.58 -34.72 -26.99
N ASP A 553 33.60 -33.82 -27.96
CA ASP A 553 32.68 -32.67 -27.99
C ASP A 553 31.20 -33.07 -28.14
N TYR A 554 30.91 -34.28 -28.61
CA TYR A 554 29.53 -34.81 -28.65
C TYR A 554 28.91 -35.00 -27.26
N LEU A 555 29.72 -35.10 -26.20
CA LEU A 555 29.27 -35.17 -24.81
C LEU A 555 29.10 -33.79 -24.14
N ASP A 556 29.62 -32.72 -24.75
CA ASP A 556 29.72 -31.39 -24.14
C ASP A 556 28.35 -30.80 -23.74
N LYS A 557 27.31 -31.06 -24.55
CA LYS A 557 25.94 -30.65 -24.22
C LYS A 557 25.38 -31.40 -23.03
N ALA A 558 25.67 -32.70 -22.91
CA ALA A 558 25.21 -33.54 -21.82
C ALA A 558 25.98 -33.26 -20.52
N SER A 559 27.29 -32.98 -20.60
CA SER A 559 28.15 -32.66 -19.45
C SER A 559 27.86 -31.31 -18.81
N LYS A 560 27.25 -30.39 -19.55
CA LYS A 560 26.82 -29.06 -19.06
C LYS A 560 25.42 -29.09 -18.42
N GLU A 561 24.62 -30.11 -18.70
CA GLU A 561 23.27 -30.24 -18.15
C GLU A 561 23.32 -30.94 -16.78
N SER A 562 23.14 -30.16 -15.71
CA SER A 562 23.23 -30.65 -14.32
C SER A 562 22.24 -31.78 -13.99
N ARG A 563 21.11 -31.84 -14.70
CA ARG A 563 20.06 -32.85 -14.50
C ARG A 563 20.34 -34.17 -15.24
N PHE A 564 21.40 -34.25 -16.04
CA PHE A 564 21.69 -35.42 -16.86
C PHE A 564 22.05 -36.66 -16.04
N LEU A 565 22.98 -36.54 -15.09
CA LEU A 565 23.37 -37.66 -14.23
C LEU A 565 22.21 -38.15 -13.35
N PRO A 566 21.43 -37.27 -12.68
CA PRO A 566 20.21 -37.70 -11.97
C PRO A 566 19.18 -38.41 -12.84
N LEU A 567 19.01 -37.97 -14.10
CA LEU A 567 18.12 -38.60 -15.06
C LEU A 567 18.60 -40.01 -15.42
N MET A 568 19.89 -40.20 -15.74
CA MET A 568 20.45 -41.51 -16.05
C MET A 568 20.30 -42.50 -14.92
N ASP A 569 20.56 -42.07 -13.68
CA ASP A 569 20.36 -42.88 -12.48
C ASP A 569 18.87 -43.24 -12.27
N ALA A 570 17.94 -42.31 -12.55
CA ALA A 570 16.51 -42.60 -12.51
C ALA A 570 16.07 -43.61 -13.57
N ILE A 571 16.61 -43.52 -14.79
CA ILE A 571 16.34 -44.46 -15.87
C ILE A 571 16.85 -45.85 -15.49
N GLU A 572 18.08 -45.94 -14.99
CA GLU A 572 18.68 -47.19 -14.51
C GLU A 572 17.83 -47.86 -13.41
N CYS A 573 17.40 -47.09 -12.40
CA CYS A 573 16.54 -47.55 -11.31
C CYS A 573 15.10 -47.91 -11.77
N SER A 574 14.68 -47.43 -12.93
CA SER A 574 13.34 -47.66 -13.49
C SER A 574 13.25 -48.87 -14.42
N HIS A 575 14.33 -49.64 -14.57
CA HIS A 575 14.38 -50.78 -15.49
C HIS A 575 13.20 -51.76 -15.31
N GLU A 576 12.93 -52.23 -14.09
CA GLU A 576 11.83 -53.17 -13.83
C GLU A 576 10.45 -52.58 -14.15
N LEU A 577 10.25 -51.29 -13.84
CA LEU A 577 9.03 -50.55 -14.18
C LEU A 577 8.85 -50.48 -15.70
N CYS A 578 9.90 -50.12 -16.45
CA CYS A 578 9.85 -50.05 -17.90
C CYS A 578 9.53 -51.43 -18.52
N MET A 579 10.19 -52.49 -18.06
CA MET A 579 9.92 -53.86 -18.54
C MET A 579 8.48 -54.29 -18.23
N TRP A 580 8.00 -54.01 -17.00
CA TRP A 580 6.62 -54.34 -16.63
C TRP A 580 5.60 -53.57 -17.48
N LEU A 581 5.80 -52.24 -17.67
CA LEU A 581 4.93 -51.39 -18.48
C LEU A 581 4.85 -51.90 -19.92
N ARG A 582 5.97 -52.28 -20.55
CA ARG A 582 5.98 -52.83 -21.92
C ARG A 582 5.11 -54.08 -22.06
N SER A 583 5.06 -54.94 -21.05
CA SER A 583 4.26 -56.17 -21.09
C SER A 583 2.80 -55.97 -20.65
N ASN A 584 2.52 -55.00 -19.79
CA ASN A 584 1.24 -54.86 -19.10
C ASN A 584 0.41 -53.65 -19.55
N VAL A 585 1.06 -52.60 -20.03
CA VAL A 585 0.47 -51.33 -20.46
C VAL A 585 1.28 -50.84 -21.68
N PRO A 586 1.21 -51.54 -22.84
CA PRO A 586 2.12 -51.34 -23.97
C PRO A 586 2.02 -49.97 -24.66
N SER A 587 1.01 -49.15 -24.37
CA SER A 587 0.83 -47.84 -24.99
C SER A 587 0.38 -46.76 -24.01
N VAL A 588 0.67 -45.50 -24.32
CA VAL A 588 0.20 -44.32 -23.55
C VAL A 588 -1.34 -44.27 -23.50
N LYS A 589 -2.01 -44.75 -24.55
CA LYS A 589 -3.48 -44.84 -24.59
C LYS A 589 -4.01 -45.81 -23.55
N GLU A 590 -3.40 -46.99 -23.43
CA GLU A 590 -3.76 -47.98 -22.42
C GLU A 590 -3.37 -47.54 -21.00
N ALA A 591 -2.30 -46.75 -20.86
CA ALA A 591 -1.94 -46.13 -19.59
C ALA A 591 -3.01 -45.16 -19.09
N LYS A 592 -3.69 -44.46 -20.00
CA LYS A 592 -4.83 -43.60 -19.65
C LYS A 592 -6.02 -44.42 -19.16
N THR A 593 -6.36 -45.51 -19.85
CA THR A 593 -7.41 -46.43 -19.40
C THR A 593 -7.09 -47.02 -18.02
N PHE A 594 -5.85 -47.43 -17.79
CA PHE A 594 -5.41 -47.92 -16.48
C PHE A 594 -5.50 -46.84 -15.39
N PHE A 595 -5.09 -45.61 -15.70
CA PHE A 595 -5.17 -44.47 -14.79
C PHE A 595 -6.63 -44.18 -14.37
N ASP A 596 -7.55 -44.11 -15.34
CA ASP A 596 -8.95 -43.80 -15.06
C ASP A 596 -9.59 -44.88 -14.16
N LEU A 597 -9.27 -46.16 -14.39
CA LEU A 597 -9.74 -47.27 -13.56
C LEU A 597 -9.08 -47.30 -12.16
N ALA A 598 -7.80 -46.98 -12.06
CA ALA A 598 -7.08 -46.93 -10.80
C ALA A 598 -7.54 -45.76 -9.91
N MET A 599 -7.91 -44.62 -10.50
CA MET A 599 -8.48 -43.49 -9.76
C MET A 599 -9.84 -43.81 -9.15
N VAL A 600 -10.66 -44.61 -9.84
CA VAL A 600 -11.91 -45.14 -9.29
C VAL A 600 -11.65 -46.10 -8.14
N TYR A 601 -10.66 -46.98 -8.28
CA TYR A 601 -10.29 -47.96 -7.26
C TYR A 601 -9.79 -47.29 -5.96
N LEU A 602 -8.97 -46.25 -6.09
CA LEU A 602 -8.39 -45.51 -4.97
C LEU A 602 -9.25 -44.35 -4.46
N GLY A 603 -10.49 -44.23 -4.95
CA GLY A 603 -11.43 -43.14 -4.60
C GLY A 603 -11.55 -42.91 -3.08
N ASP A 604 -11.62 -44.01 -2.30
CA ASP A 604 -11.84 -43.96 -0.86
C ASP A 604 -10.52 -44.01 -0.05
N SER A 605 -9.37 -44.09 -0.72
CA SER A 605 -8.06 -44.35 -0.10
C SER A 605 -7.27 -43.07 0.26
N GLY A 606 -7.89 -41.90 0.02
CA GLY A 606 -7.39 -40.57 0.35
C GLY A 606 -6.52 -39.91 -0.74
N ASP A 607 -6.47 -38.57 -0.74
CA ASP A 607 -5.79 -37.73 -1.74
C ASP A 607 -4.33 -38.14 -2.00
N LEU A 608 -3.65 -38.63 -0.95
CA LEU A 608 -2.25 -39.04 -1.06
C LEU A 608 -2.08 -40.27 -1.97
N GLU A 609 -3.05 -41.18 -2.02
CA GLU A 609 -2.97 -42.38 -2.86
C GLU A 609 -3.38 -42.11 -4.30
N GLN A 610 -4.39 -41.27 -4.52
CA GLN A 610 -4.78 -40.79 -5.84
C GLN A 610 -3.64 -40.03 -6.51
N LYS A 611 -2.97 -39.15 -5.75
CA LYS A 611 -1.81 -38.41 -6.24
C LYS A 611 -0.68 -39.33 -6.71
N LYS A 612 -0.47 -40.50 -6.09
CA LYS A 612 0.55 -41.48 -6.53
C LYS A 612 0.25 -42.03 -7.93
N ILE A 613 -1.02 -42.28 -8.26
CA ILE A 613 -1.44 -42.75 -9.59
C ILE A 613 -1.40 -41.63 -10.64
N GLU A 614 -1.72 -40.39 -10.25
CA GLU A 614 -1.48 -39.18 -11.05
C GLU A 614 0.00 -39.01 -11.42
N THR A 615 0.89 -39.17 -10.44
CA THR A 615 2.33 -39.13 -10.65
C THR A 615 2.76 -40.24 -11.61
N PHE A 616 2.27 -41.47 -11.43
CA PHE A 616 2.53 -42.58 -12.36
C PHE A 616 2.11 -42.25 -13.80
N TYR A 617 0.89 -41.77 -14.02
CA TYR A 617 0.40 -41.48 -15.37
C TYR A 617 1.17 -40.35 -16.03
N THR A 618 1.55 -39.33 -15.25
CA THR A 618 2.39 -38.23 -15.72
C THR A 618 3.76 -38.74 -16.17
N VAL A 619 4.40 -39.60 -15.37
CA VAL A 619 5.69 -40.22 -15.72
C VAL A 619 5.61 -40.99 -17.02
N VAL A 620 4.58 -41.84 -17.19
CA VAL A 620 4.41 -42.67 -18.40
C VAL A 620 4.13 -41.83 -19.65
N THR A 621 3.40 -40.72 -19.50
CA THR A 621 3.04 -39.83 -20.62
C THR A 621 4.24 -38.98 -21.07
N GLU A 622 4.93 -38.36 -20.12
CA GLU A 622 6.00 -37.39 -20.42
C GLU A 622 7.33 -38.08 -20.79
N LEU A 623 7.62 -39.26 -20.21
CA LEU A 623 8.83 -40.06 -20.48
C LEU A 623 8.56 -41.27 -21.40
N GLY A 624 7.44 -41.28 -22.12
CA GLY A 624 7.06 -42.39 -23.01
C GLY A 624 8.15 -42.79 -24.02
N ASN A 625 8.93 -41.83 -24.53
CA ASN A 625 10.02 -42.09 -25.49
C ASN A 625 11.15 -42.96 -24.90
N ILE A 626 11.41 -42.85 -23.59
CA ILE A 626 12.38 -43.70 -22.88
C ILE A 626 11.71 -45.01 -22.46
N VAL A 627 10.52 -44.92 -21.86
CA VAL A 627 9.82 -46.10 -21.30
C VAL A 627 9.54 -47.13 -22.39
N TYR A 628 9.03 -46.71 -23.55
CA TYR A 628 8.66 -47.59 -24.66
C TYR A 628 9.69 -47.62 -25.80
N GLY A 629 10.51 -46.57 -25.95
CA GLY A 629 11.38 -46.41 -27.12
C GLY A 629 12.83 -46.86 -26.96
N LEU A 630 13.24 -47.44 -25.83
CA LEU A 630 14.60 -47.99 -25.68
C LEU A 630 14.79 -49.37 -26.31
N ASP A 631 13.72 -50.14 -26.55
CA ASP A 631 13.80 -51.38 -27.33
C ASP A 631 13.50 -51.10 -28.79
N GLY A 632 14.39 -51.55 -29.68
CA GLY A 632 14.23 -51.51 -31.13
C GLY A 632 13.06 -52.39 -31.60
N SER A 633 11.84 -51.96 -31.32
CA SER A 633 10.59 -52.60 -31.77
C SER A 633 10.43 -52.58 -33.31
N ALA A 634 11.35 -51.97 -34.04
CA ALA A 634 11.40 -51.91 -35.50
C ALA A 634 12.73 -52.40 -36.12
N GLY A 635 13.57 -53.15 -35.40
CA GLY A 635 14.83 -53.70 -35.96
C GLY A 635 15.88 -52.64 -36.33
N HIS A 636 15.73 -51.40 -35.87
CA HIS A 636 16.71 -50.33 -35.97
C HIS A 636 17.31 -50.07 -34.58
N GLU A 637 18.61 -50.32 -34.42
CA GLU A 637 19.34 -50.08 -33.18
C GLU A 637 19.64 -48.59 -33.03
N LYS A 638 19.29 -47.99 -31.89
CA LYS A 638 19.52 -46.56 -31.63
C LYS A 638 21.01 -46.26 -31.46
N SER A 639 21.51 -45.26 -32.18
CA SER A 639 22.87 -44.75 -31.99
C SER A 639 23.01 -43.92 -30.70
N ILE A 640 24.23 -43.73 -30.21
CA ILE A 640 24.52 -42.88 -29.04
C ILE A 640 24.00 -41.45 -29.26
N ASN A 641 24.09 -40.93 -30.48
CA ASN A 641 23.60 -39.58 -30.81
C ASN A 641 22.08 -39.50 -30.78
N GLU A 642 21.37 -40.54 -31.22
CA GLU A 642 19.90 -40.61 -31.14
C GLU A 642 19.43 -40.71 -29.67
N PHE A 643 20.13 -41.49 -28.85
CA PHE A 643 19.86 -41.56 -27.41
C PHE A 643 20.09 -40.21 -26.72
N LEU A 644 21.17 -39.50 -27.05
CA LEU A 644 21.43 -38.14 -26.55
C LEU A 644 20.38 -37.13 -27.03
N GLN A 645 19.84 -37.30 -28.24
CA GLN A 645 18.77 -36.47 -28.79
C GLN A 645 17.43 -36.71 -28.07
N ASP A 646 17.09 -37.96 -27.77
CA ASP A 646 15.91 -38.31 -26.97
C ASP A 646 16.00 -37.70 -25.56
N CYS A 647 17.19 -37.75 -24.95
CA CYS A 647 17.43 -37.10 -23.65
C CYS A 647 17.27 -35.56 -23.74
N GLN A 648 17.69 -34.94 -24.85
CA GLN A 648 17.49 -33.50 -25.07
C GLN A 648 16.01 -33.10 -25.13
N GLU A 649 15.16 -33.88 -25.79
CA GLU A 649 13.71 -33.64 -25.81
C GLU A 649 13.12 -33.71 -24.39
N ILE A 650 13.64 -34.62 -23.56
CA ILE A 650 13.20 -34.77 -22.17
C ILE A 650 13.65 -33.60 -21.30
N PHE A 651 14.84 -33.02 -21.53
CA PHE A 651 15.23 -31.80 -20.82
C PHE A 651 14.31 -30.61 -21.13
N GLN A 652 13.79 -30.51 -22.35
CA GLN A 652 12.77 -29.51 -22.68
C GLN A 652 11.49 -29.72 -21.85
N LYS A 653 11.06 -30.98 -21.66
CA LYS A 653 9.92 -31.34 -20.81
C LYS A 653 10.20 -31.13 -19.32
N LEU A 654 11.43 -31.37 -18.86
CA LEU A 654 11.89 -31.12 -17.48
C LEU A 654 11.91 -29.63 -17.11
N ASN A 655 12.13 -28.73 -18.07
CA ASN A 655 12.01 -27.29 -17.84
C ASN A 655 10.57 -26.87 -17.50
N LEU A 656 9.57 -27.58 -18.05
CA LEU A 656 8.15 -27.35 -17.73
C LEU A 656 7.75 -28.02 -16.42
N LYS A 657 8.36 -29.16 -16.06
CA LYS A 657 8.07 -29.94 -14.84
C LYS A 657 9.36 -30.46 -14.17
N PRO A 658 9.91 -29.73 -13.18
CA PRO A 658 11.17 -30.10 -12.52
C PRO A 658 11.13 -31.40 -11.68
N SER A 659 9.95 -31.88 -11.26
CA SER A 659 9.79 -33.05 -10.37
C SER A 659 9.93 -34.40 -11.07
N LEU A 660 9.91 -34.44 -12.40
CA LEU A 660 9.72 -35.66 -13.19
C LEU A 660 10.79 -36.76 -12.93
N ILE A 661 12.04 -36.37 -12.63
CA ILE A 661 13.12 -37.32 -12.28
C ILE A 661 12.83 -38.01 -10.94
N LYS A 662 12.37 -37.25 -9.95
CA LYS A 662 11.97 -37.78 -8.64
C LYS A 662 10.74 -38.66 -8.79
N ASP A 663 9.77 -38.19 -9.57
CA ASP A 663 8.51 -38.89 -9.83
C ASP A 663 8.76 -40.26 -10.49
N LEU A 664 9.70 -40.36 -11.44
CA LEU A 664 10.09 -41.64 -12.06
C LEU A 664 10.67 -42.63 -11.03
N LYS A 665 11.59 -42.19 -10.17
CA LYS A 665 12.18 -43.04 -9.14
C LYS A 665 11.15 -43.52 -8.12
N GLU A 666 10.30 -42.63 -7.63
CA GLU A 666 9.23 -42.98 -6.70
C GLU A 666 8.21 -43.93 -7.33
N THR A 667 7.89 -43.74 -8.61
CA THR A 667 6.99 -44.62 -9.36
C THR A 667 7.59 -46.01 -9.51
N SER A 668 8.89 -46.11 -9.81
CA SER A 668 9.60 -47.39 -9.91
C SER A 668 9.59 -48.15 -8.59
N GLN A 669 9.88 -47.47 -7.47
CA GLN A 669 9.86 -48.08 -6.13
C GLN A 669 8.47 -48.60 -5.72
N ARG A 670 7.40 -48.05 -6.29
CA ARG A 670 6.01 -48.43 -5.98
C ARG A 670 5.44 -49.45 -6.97
N LEU A 671 6.27 -50.05 -7.83
CA LEU A 671 5.83 -50.96 -8.87
C LEU A 671 4.94 -52.11 -8.34
N ASP A 672 5.30 -52.72 -7.21
CA ASP A 672 4.52 -53.84 -6.65
C ASP A 672 3.13 -53.42 -6.17
N TRP A 673 2.99 -52.19 -5.65
CA TRP A 673 1.69 -51.62 -5.31
C TRP A 673 0.84 -51.37 -6.57
N ILE A 674 1.47 -50.91 -7.66
CA ILE A 674 0.80 -50.69 -8.95
C ILE A 674 0.33 -52.02 -9.57
N LYS A 675 1.12 -53.10 -9.43
CA LYS A 675 0.72 -54.47 -9.84
C LYS A 675 -0.55 -54.91 -9.11
N ILE A 676 -0.60 -54.73 -7.79
CA ILE A 676 -1.76 -55.09 -6.95
C ILE A 676 -3.02 -54.34 -7.40
N ILE A 677 -2.90 -53.04 -7.71
CA ILE A 677 -4.03 -52.25 -8.23
C ILE A 677 -4.51 -52.82 -9.56
N LYS A 678 -3.58 -53.12 -10.49
CA LYS A 678 -3.92 -53.70 -11.79
C LYS A 678 -4.67 -55.02 -11.66
N GLU A 679 -4.28 -55.86 -10.71
CA GLU A 679 -4.92 -57.16 -10.46
C GLU A 679 -6.31 -57.03 -9.77
N ASN A 680 -6.51 -55.99 -8.95
CA ASN A 680 -7.72 -55.81 -8.14
C ASN A 680 -8.85 -54.97 -8.78
N GLN A 681 -8.65 -54.44 -10.00
CA GLN A 681 -9.62 -53.60 -10.71
C GLN A 681 -11.02 -54.25 -10.89
N GLY A 682 -11.14 -55.58 -10.88
CA GLY A 682 -12.42 -56.30 -10.97
C GLY A 682 -13.25 -56.39 -9.68
N SER A 683 -12.72 -55.95 -8.52
CA SER A 683 -13.41 -56.06 -7.22
C SER A 683 -14.38 -54.90 -6.93
N VAL A 684 -14.13 -53.71 -7.48
CA VAL A 684 -14.88 -52.47 -7.20
C VAL A 684 -16.24 -52.45 -7.89
N GLU A 685 -16.36 -53.08 -9.06
CA GLU A 685 -17.63 -53.25 -9.77
C GLU A 685 -18.65 -54.03 -8.91
N LYS A 686 -18.21 -55.15 -8.31
CA LYS A 686 -19.09 -56.03 -7.51
C LYS A 686 -19.54 -55.38 -6.19
N SER A 687 -18.67 -54.62 -5.52
CA SER A 687 -19.03 -53.93 -4.27
C SER A 687 -19.98 -52.75 -4.52
N THR A 688 -19.75 -51.98 -5.59
CA THR A 688 -20.57 -50.82 -5.96
C THR A 688 -22.00 -51.24 -6.33
N LEU A 689 -22.13 -52.25 -7.21
CA LEU A 689 -23.43 -52.79 -7.60
C LEU A 689 -24.22 -53.35 -6.40
N LYS A 690 -23.56 -54.06 -5.48
CA LYS A 690 -24.18 -54.59 -4.26
C LYS A 690 -24.66 -53.50 -3.31
N SER A 691 -23.95 -52.37 -3.23
CA SER A 691 -24.37 -51.21 -2.44
C SER A 691 -25.62 -50.54 -3.06
N ILE A 692 -25.64 -50.37 -4.38
CA ILE A 692 -26.78 -49.78 -5.10
C ILE A 692 -28.03 -50.68 -4.99
N GLU A 693 -27.86 -51.99 -5.13
CA GLU A 693 -28.94 -52.97 -4.91
C GLU A 693 -29.57 -52.81 -3.52
N LYS A 694 -28.75 -52.74 -2.48
CA LYS A 694 -29.23 -52.55 -1.10
C LYS A 694 -29.97 -51.22 -0.92
N ILE A 695 -29.48 -50.13 -1.53
CA ILE A 695 -30.15 -48.83 -1.50
C ILE A 695 -31.53 -48.92 -2.14
N LEU A 696 -31.64 -49.51 -3.34
CA LEU A 696 -32.92 -49.62 -4.04
C LEU A 696 -33.91 -50.57 -3.36
N GLN A 697 -33.42 -51.57 -2.61
CA GLN A 697 -34.26 -52.54 -1.92
C GLN A 697 -34.74 -52.06 -0.55
N CYS A 698 -33.90 -51.36 0.22
CA CYS A 698 -34.14 -51.07 1.65
C CYS A 698 -33.74 -49.64 2.07
N GLY A 699 -33.48 -48.74 1.13
CA GLY A 699 -33.10 -47.36 1.41
C GLY A 699 -34.28 -46.45 1.77
N SER A 700 -34.02 -45.42 2.56
CA SER A 700 -34.89 -44.26 2.78
C SER A 700 -34.11 -42.97 2.56
N ILE A 701 -34.67 -42.08 1.74
CA ILE A 701 -34.13 -40.74 1.49
C ILE A 701 -34.76 -39.79 2.49
N GLU A 702 -33.95 -39.07 3.25
CA GLU A 702 -34.40 -38.09 4.23
C GLU A 702 -33.77 -36.72 3.94
N ILE A 703 -34.61 -35.69 3.80
CA ILE A 703 -34.20 -34.31 3.52
C ILE A 703 -34.95 -33.39 4.48
N GLY A 704 -34.24 -32.49 5.15
CA GLY A 704 -34.86 -31.37 5.85
C GLY A 704 -34.43 -31.18 7.30
N CYS A 705 -35.30 -30.53 8.10
CA CYS A 705 -34.94 -29.92 9.38
C CYS A 705 -34.47 -30.90 10.48
N TYR A 706 -34.73 -32.20 10.36
CA TYR A 706 -34.22 -33.23 11.29
C TYR A 706 -32.86 -33.81 10.90
N VAL A 707 -32.33 -33.43 9.74
CA VAL A 707 -31.05 -33.91 9.25
C VAL A 707 -29.99 -32.86 9.57
N THR A 708 -29.07 -33.19 10.47
CA THR A 708 -28.07 -32.24 11.01
C THR A 708 -26.81 -32.13 10.16
N ASN A 709 -26.69 -32.88 9.06
CA ASN A 709 -25.57 -32.77 8.11
C ASN A 709 -25.62 -31.43 7.35
N GLU A 710 -24.48 -30.97 6.83
CA GLU A 710 -24.34 -29.63 6.21
C GLU A 710 -25.38 -29.34 5.11
N GLU A 711 -25.69 -30.33 4.27
CA GLU A 711 -26.68 -30.21 3.19
C GLU A 711 -28.11 -30.59 3.60
N ASN A 712 -28.34 -30.95 4.87
CA ASN A 712 -29.62 -31.45 5.40
C ASN A 712 -30.16 -32.68 4.66
N PHE A 713 -29.27 -33.50 4.09
CA PHE A 713 -29.58 -34.74 3.38
C PHE A 713 -28.91 -35.95 4.06
N GLN A 714 -29.63 -37.06 4.08
CA GLN A 714 -29.07 -38.38 4.38
C GLN A 714 -29.88 -39.49 3.71
N LEU A 715 -29.20 -40.55 3.29
CA LEU A 715 -29.81 -41.79 2.82
C LEU A 715 -29.51 -42.90 3.81
N ARG A 716 -30.54 -43.53 4.38
CA ARG A 716 -30.38 -44.61 5.36
C ARG A 716 -30.77 -45.94 4.76
N ILE A 717 -30.01 -46.99 5.06
CA ILE A 717 -30.41 -48.37 4.75
C ILE A 717 -30.96 -49.03 6.01
N HIS A 718 -32.20 -49.53 5.92
CA HIS A 718 -32.81 -50.32 6.98
C HIS A 718 -32.47 -51.80 6.78
N SER A 719 -31.92 -52.46 7.81
CA SER A 719 -31.58 -53.89 7.72
C SER A 719 -32.85 -54.74 7.68
N THR A 720 -33.02 -55.53 6.63
CA THR A 720 -34.10 -56.52 6.50
C THR A 720 -33.62 -57.89 6.99
N ASP A 721 -33.46 -58.07 8.29
CA ASP A 721 -33.32 -59.42 8.88
C ASP A 721 -34.21 -59.53 10.12
N ALA A 722 -35.51 -59.78 9.87
CA ALA A 722 -36.40 -60.33 10.88
C ALA A 722 -36.06 -61.82 11.06
N GLY A 723 -34.99 -62.15 11.80
CA GLY A 723 -34.66 -63.56 12.05
C GLY A 723 -33.41 -63.89 12.85
N VAL A 724 -32.45 -62.99 13.05
CA VAL A 724 -31.22 -63.32 13.79
C VAL A 724 -30.93 -62.30 14.89
N GLN A 725 -30.56 -62.84 16.04
CA GLN A 725 -30.34 -62.16 17.32
C GLN A 725 -29.43 -60.93 17.21
N GLN A 726 -29.88 -59.87 17.90
CA GLN A 726 -29.16 -58.71 18.40
C GLN A 726 -27.64 -58.68 18.14
N VAL A 727 -27.26 -58.10 17.01
CA VAL A 727 -26.08 -57.25 16.94
C VAL A 727 -26.58 -55.88 16.52
N GLN A 728 -26.33 -54.86 17.34
CA GLN A 728 -26.58 -53.45 17.01
C GLN A 728 -25.67 -53.07 15.83
N LEU A 729 -26.10 -53.41 14.61
CA LEU A 729 -25.54 -52.86 13.39
C LEU A 729 -26.19 -51.49 13.20
N PHE A 730 -25.42 -50.43 13.43
CA PHE A 730 -25.80 -49.07 13.13
C PHE A 730 -26.33 -49.00 11.68
N PRO A 731 -27.46 -48.32 11.41
CA PRO A 731 -27.92 -48.14 10.04
C PRO A 731 -26.82 -47.47 9.22
N THR A 732 -26.45 -48.05 8.07
CA THR A 732 -25.51 -47.41 7.15
C THR A 732 -26.18 -46.15 6.60
N VAL A 733 -25.58 -44.99 6.93
CA VAL A 733 -26.02 -43.67 6.50
C VAL A 733 -25.05 -43.17 5.44
N PHE A 734 -25.59 -42.77 4.28
CA PHE A 734 -24.85 -42.14 3.19
C PHE A 734 -25.15 -40.64 3.20
N LYS A 735 -24.10 -39.83 3.12
CA LYS A 735 -24.17 -38.40 2.84
C LYS A 735 -24.40 -38.18 1.34
N LEU A 736 -24.68 -36.94 0.92
CA LEU A 736 -24.91 -36.63 -0.48
C LEU A 736 -23.67 -36.91 -1.34
N GLU A 737 -22.48 -36.58 -0.82
CA GLU A 737 -21.18 -36.84 -1.45
C GLU A 737 -21.00 -38.34 -1.74
N ASP A 738 -21.29 -39.20 -0.76
CA ASP A 738 -21.21 -40.66 -0.92
C ASP A 738 -22.15 -41.14 -2.04
N VAL A 739 -23.34 -40.55 -2.17
CA VAL A 739 -24.30 -40.92 -3.23
C VAL A 739 -23.88 -40.37 -4.60
N LYS A 740 -23.29 -39.16 -4.66
CA LYS A 740 -22.69 -38.58 -5.88
C LYS A 740 -21.49 -39.40 -6.36
N ASP A 741 -20.68 -39.89 -5.43
CA ASP A 741 -19.56 -40.78 -5.71
C ASP A 741 -20.04 -42.15 -6.21
N LEU A 742 -21.04 -42.77 -5.55
CA LEU A 742 -21.67 -44.00 -6.04
C LEU A 742 -22.23 -43.85 -7.45
N GLN A 743 -22.85 -42.70 -7.78
CA GLN A 743 -23.31 -42.42 -9.14
C GLN A 743 -22.14 -42.25 -10.13
N SER A 744 -21.07 -41.57 -9.74
CA SER A 744 -19.87 -41.38 -10.57
C SER A 744 -19.15 -42.71 -10.86
N LYS A 745 -18.94 -43.53 -9.82
CA LYS A 745 -18.40 -44.89 -9.91
C LYS A 745 -19.26 -45.74 -10.87
N LEU A 746 -20.58 -45.65 -10.75
CA LEU A 746 -21.53 -46.32 -11.64
C LEU A 746 -21.42 -45.88 -13.11
N MET A 747 -21.28 -44.58 -13.38
CA MET A 747 -21.14 -44.05 -14.76
C MET A 747 -19.89 -44.56 -15.48
N LEU A 748 -18.83 -44.91 -14.73
CA LEU A 748 -17.57 -45.45 -15.27
C LEU A 748 -17.62 -46.97 -15.49
N ILE A 749 -18.38 -47.69 -14.66
CA ILE A 749 -18.58 -49.15 -14.74
C ILE A 749 -19.55 -49.52 -15.89
N ALA A 750 -20.54 -48.66 -16.19
CA ALA A 750 -21.64 -48.92 -17.13
C ALA A 750 -21.21 -49.25 -18.59
N GLY A 751 -19.94 -49.00 -18.96
CA GLY A 751 -19.43 -49.26 -20.30
C GLY A 751 -19.20 -50.73 -20.65
N GLN A 752 -19.27 -51.68 -19.70
CA GLN A 752 -18.75 -53.04 -19.90
C GLN A 752 -19.73 -54.22 -19.71
N THR A 753 -20.93 -54.06 -19.11
CA THR A 753 -21.82 -55.21 -18.84
C THR A 753 -23.31 -54.94 -19.17
N TYR A 754 -23.91 -55.79 -20.02
CA TYR A 754 -25.31 -55.69 -20.48
C TYR A 754 -26.33 -56.15 -19.43
N GLU A 755 -25.90 -56.91 -18.41
CA GLU A 755 -26.79 -57.66 -17.50
C GLU A 755 -27.48 -56.80 -16.43
N ASN A 756 -26.99 -55.60 -16.11
CA ASN A 756 -27.51 -54.76 -15.02
C ASN A 756 -28.16 -53.44 -15.47
N GLN A 757 -28.35 -53.20 -16.78
CA GLN A 757 -28.79 -51.90 -17.33
C GLN A 757 -30.06 -51.33 -16.69
N ALA A 758 -31.06 -52.17 -16.36
CA ALA A 758 -32.30 -51.71 -15.75
C ALA A 758 -32.12 -51.19 -14.31
N LEU A 759 -31.17 -51.77 -13.57
CA LEU A 759 -30.82 -51.35 -12.21
C LEU A 759 -30.07 -50.02 -12.24
N LEU A 760 -29.09 -49.92 -13.15
CA LEU A 760 -28.33 -48.70 -13.42
C LEU A 760 -29.25 -47.52 -13.76
N ASP A 761 -30.12 -47.71 -14.75
CA ASP A 761 -31.06 -46.70 -15.24
C ASP A 761 -32.07 -46.27 -14.16
N ARG A 762 -32.50 -47.21 -13.30
CA ARG A 762 -33.35 -46.89 -12.14
C ARG A 762 -32.61 -46.05 -11.09
N PHE A 763 -31.35 -46.37 -10.79
CA PHE A 763 -30.56 -45.61 -9.82
C PHE A 763 -30.25 -44.19 -10.31
N VAL A 764 -29.89 -44.03 -11.60
CA VAL A 764 -29.63 -42.70 -12.19
C VAL A 764 -30.88 -41.81 -12.13
N ARG A 765 -32.07 -42.33 -12.49
CA ARG A 765 -33.32 -41.57 -12.37
C ARG A 765 -33.63 -41.13 -10.94
N LEU A 766 -33.34 -42.01 -9.98
CA LEU A 766 -33.54 -41.75 -8.57
C LEU A 766 -32.61 -40.62 -8.08
N THR A 767 -31.30 -40.75 -8.34
CA THR A 767 -30.31 -39.77 -7.89
C THR A 767 -30.51 -38.41 -8.56
N THR A 768 -30.87 -38.34 -9.85
CA THR A 768 -31.19 -37.07 -10.53
C THR A 768 -32.36 -36.35 -9.86
N SER A 769 -33.44 -37.07 -9.53
CA SER A 769 -34.62 -36.48 -8.87
C SER A 769 -34.33 -36.07 -7.43
N MET A 770 -33.51 -36.86 -6.74
CA MET A 770 -33.06 -36.62 -5.38
C MET A 770 -32.15 -35.40 -5.27
N PHE A 771 -31.12 -35.28 -6.12
CA PHE A 771 -30.20 -34.15 -6.11
C PHE A 771 -30.92 -32.84 -6.39
N ARG A 772 -31.80 -32.82 -7.40
CA ARG A 772 -32.64 -31.65 -7.65
C ARG A 772 -33.48 -31.27 -6.44
N LEU A 773 -34.05 -32.23 -5.73
CA LEU A 773 -34.85 -31.95 -4.53
C LEU A 773 -34.00 -31.36 -3.39
N VAL A 774 -32.76 -31.84 -3.21
CA VAL A 774 -31.80 -31.29 -2.23
C VAL A 774 -31.42 -29.86 -2.60
N ASP A 775 -31.10 -29.62 -3.88
CA ASP A 775 -30.74 -28.28 -4.38
C ASP A 775 -31.88 -27.28 -4.17
N VAL A 776 -33.11 -27.64 -4.56
CA VAL A 776 -34.31 -26.80 -4.38
C VAL A 776 -34.57 -26.52 -2.90
N TYR A 777 -34.40 -27.52 -2.02
CA TYR A 777 -34.54 -27.32 -0.57
C TYR A 777 -33.47 -26.37 0.00
N GLY A 778 -32.22 -26.54 -0.43
CA GLY A 778 -31.12 -25.63 -0.09
C GLY A 778 -31.41 -24.20 -0.53
N GLU A 779 -31.95 -24.02 -1.74
CA GLU A 779 -32.30 -22.72 -2.29
C GLU A 779 -33.49 -22.10 -1.54
N PHE A 780 -34.51 -22.85 -1.14
CA PHE A 780 -35.57 -22.34 -0.25
C PHE A 780 -35.04 -21.78 1.07
N LYS A 781 -34.01 -22.42 1.66
CA LYS A 781 -33.34 -21.91 2.86
C LYS A 781 -32.60 -20.60 2.58
N GLN A 782 -31.90 -20.51 1.44
CA GLN A 782 -31.22 -19.27 1.04
C GLN A 782 -32.23 -18.12 0.79
N GLN A 783 -33.37 -18.44 0.16
CA GLN A 783 -34.48 -17.52 -0.08
C GLN A 783 -35.36 -17.28 1.17
N CYS A 784 -34.96 -17.80 2.34
CA CYS A 784 -35.58 -17.55 3.64
C CYS A 784 -37.09 -17.85 3.70
N CYS A 785 -37.55 -18.90 2.99
CA CYS A 785 -38.95 -19.32 3.05
C CYS A 785 -39.25 -20.01 4.38
N ILE A 786 -40.09 -19.39 5.21
CA ILE A 786 -40.42 -19.85 6.57
C ILE A 786 -41.03 -21.26 6.56
N LEU A 787 -41.92 -21.55 5.61
CA LEU A 787 -42.59 -22.84 5.50
C LEU A 787 -41.58 -23.99 5.29
N CYS A 788 -40.62 -23.77 4.39
CA CYS A 788 -39.68 -24.81 3.97
C CYS A 788 -38.50 -24.98 4.96
N GLU A 789 -38.14 -23.96 5.74
CA GLU A 789 -37.04 -24.04 6.71
C GLU A 789 -37.26 -25.13 7.78
N HIS A 790 -38.52 -25.36 8.17
CA HIS A 790 -38.91 -26.35 9.16
C HIS A 790 -39.60 -27.58 8.56
N MET A 791 -39.42 -27.83 7.26
CA MET A 791 -39.95 -29.00 6.58
C MET A 791 -39.00 -30.20 6.70
N PHE A 792 -39.56 -31.40 6.83
CA PHE A 792 -38.87 -32.68 6.72
C PHE A 792 -39.56 -33.59 5.70
N MET A 793 -38.79 -34.26 4.86
CA MET A 793 -39.26 -35.13 3.78
C MET A 793 -38.59 -36.49 3.91
N ARG A 794 -39.37 -37.56 3.84
CA ARG A 794 -38.89 -38.95 3.82
C ARG A 794 -39.51 -39.72 2.67
N PHE A 795 -38.67 -40.29 1.80
CA PHE A 795 -39.08 -41.18 0.73
C PHE A 795 -38.48 -42.58 0.95
N ASN A 796 -39.33 -43.56 1.23
CA ASN A 796 -38.92 -44.95 1.46
C ASN A 796 -38.88 -45.69 0.13
N LEU A 797 -37.73 -46.23 -0.28
CA LEU A 797 -37.57 -46.89 -1.57
C LEU A 797 -38.14 -48.33 -1.59
N PHE A 798 -38.38 -48.90 -0.41
CA PHE A 798 -38.95 -50.22 -0.23
C PHE A 798 -40.49 -50.21 -0.28
N THR A 799 -41.08 -51.28 -0.83
CA THR A 799 -42.52 -51.38 -1.12
C THR A 799 -43.40 -51.83 0.05
N ARG A 800 -42.79 -52.18 1.20
CA ARG A 800 -43.46 -52.74 2.39
C ARG A 800 -44.05 -51.70 3.35
N ALA A 801 -43.77 -50.40 3.16
CA ALA A 801 -44.30 -49.35 4.03
C ALA A 801 -45.78 -49.02 3.69
N ASP A 802 -46.56 -48.66 4.72
CA ASP A 802 -47.94 -48.20 4.55
C ASP A 802 -48.03 -46.88 3.76
N ALA A 803 -47.06 -45.98 3.97
CA ALA A 803 -46.78 -44.82 3.14
C ALA A 803 -45.28 -44.78 2.79
N ASN A 804 -44.95 -44.42 1.55
CA ASN A 804 -43.56 -44.39 1.07
C ASN A 804 -43.09 -43.00 0.62
N ALA A 805 -43.95 -41.99 0.70
CA ALA A 805 -43.60 -40.58 0.71
C ALA A 805 -44.26 -39.92 1.92
N ILE A 806 -43.47 -39.25 2.76
CA ILE A 806 -43.91 -38.58 3.98
C ILE A 806 -43.30 -37.18 3.99
N ILE A 807 -44.12 -36.14 4.19
CA ILE A 807 -43.67 -34.75 4.30
C ILE A 807 -44.29 -34.15 5.56
N GLU A 808 -43.43 -33.75 6.48
CA GLU A 808 -43.80 -33.10 7.74
C GLU A 808 -43.53 -31.60 7.64
N LEU A 809 -44.57 -30.81 7.89
CA LEU A 809 -44.51 -29.35 7.90
C LEU A 809 -44.76 -28.85 9.32
N ARG A 810 -43.76 -28.19 9.89
CA ARG A 810 -43.84 -27.56 11.22
C ARG A 810 -44.10 -26.06 11.08
N LEU A 811 -45.37 -25.71 10.96
CA LEU A 811 -45.80 -24.32 11.10
C LEU A 811 -45.94 -24.03 12.59
N SER A 812 -45.54 -22.84 13.04
CA SER A 812 -45.23 -22.44 14.42
C SER A 812 -46.33 -22.59 15.51
N ASN A 813 -47.39 -23.38 15.28
CA ASN A 813 -48.33 -23.92 16.27
C ASN A 813 -49.12 -25.17 15.78
N GLN A 814 -48.85 -25.75 14.60
CA GLN A 814 -49.56 -26.92 14.03
C GLN A 814 -48.60 -27.79 13.21
N GLU A 815 -48.51 -29.09 13.52
CA GLU A 815 -47.80 -30.07 12.70
C GLU A 815 -48.77 -30.65 11.65
N ARG A 816 -48.46 -30.47 10.36
CA ARG A 816 -49.19 -31.11 9.26
C ARG A 816 -48.30 -32.18 8.63
N THR A 817 -48.82 -33.40 8.50
CA THR A 817 -48.09 -34.51 7.88
C THR A 817 -48.83 -34.97 6.63
N LEU A 818 -48.15 -34.92 5.49
CA LEU A 818 -48.61 -35.51 4.24
C LEU A 818 -48.02 -36.90 4.14
N SER A 819 -48.86 -37.90 3.90
CA SER A 819 -48.39 -39.26 3.65
C SER A 819 -49.11 -39.85 2.45
N TYR A 820 -48.36 -40.48 1.55
CA TYR A 820 -48.92 -41.13 0.36
C TYR A 820 -48.11 -42.37 0.00
N ARG A 821 -48.79 -43.33 -0.64
CA ARG A 821 -48.18 -44.56 -1.14
C ARG A 821 -48.13 -44.55 -2.66
N TYR A 822 -46.96 -44.25 -3.21
CA TYR A 822 -46.67 -44.40 -4.64
C TYR A 822 -46.41 -45.86 -5.00
N PHE A 823 -46.90 -46.29 -6.16
CA PHE A 823 -46.50 -47.59 -6.73
C PHE A 823 -45.03 -47.58 -7.18
N ASP A 824 -44.58 -46.46 -7.76
CA ASP A 824 -43.19 -46.17 -8.07
C ASP A 824 -42.76 -44.89 -7.35
N VAL A 825 -41.98 -45.05 -6.28
CA VAL A 825 -41.48 -43.94 -5.45
C VAL A 825 -40.53 -43.05 -6.24
N THR A 826 -39.82 -43.58 -7.24
CA THR A 826 -38.93 -42.81 -8.11
C THR A 826 -39.72 -41.76 -8.90
N ARG A 827 -40.90 -42.15 -9.39
CA ARG A 827 -41.83 -41.25 -10.06
C ARG A 827 -42.43 -40.23 -9.10
N GLY A 828 -42.89 -40.67 -7.92
CA GLY A 828 -43.41 -39.77 -6.89
C GLY A 828 -42.38 -38.71 -6.43
N LEU A 829 -41.12 -39.12 -6.24
CA LEU A 829 -40.00 -38.23 -5.94
C LEU A 829 -39.77 -37.22 -7.07
N LYS A 830 -39.80 -37.68 -8.33
CA LYS A 830 -39.65 -36.80 -9.50
C LYS A 830 -40.77 -35.77 -9.58
N ASP A 831 -42.03 -36.21 -9.45
CA ASP A 831 -43.21 -35.36 -9.56
C ASP A 831 -43.23 -34.32 -8.42
N PHE A 832 -42.94 -34.75 -7.18
CA PHE A 832 -42.79 -33.83 -6.05
C PHE A 832 -41.63 -32.85 -6.23
N SER A 833 -40.47 -33.32 -6.69
CA SER A 833 -39.32 -32.45 -6.92
C SER A 833 -39.57 -31.38 -8.00
N HIS A 834 -40.37 -31.69 -9.02
CA HIS A 834 -40.84 -30.66 -9.97
C HIS A 834 -41.80 -29.68 -9.31
N ALA A 835 -42.84 -30.19 -8.63
CA ALA A 835 -43.81 -29.36 -7.93
C ALA A 835 -43.15 -28.41 -6.92
N PHE A 836 -42.15 -28.90 -6.19
CA PHE A 836 -41.38 -28.14 -5.20
C PHE A 836 -40.51 -27.06 -5.86
N SER A 837 -39.94 -27.35 -7.03
CA SER A 837 -39.22 -26.35 -7.84
C SER A 837 -40.15 -25.25 -8.36
N ASP A 838 -41.36 -25.60 -8.82
CA ASP A 838 -42.36 -24.60 -9.25
C ASP A 838 -42.69 -23.64 -8.09
N CYS A 839 -42.92 -24.18 -6.90
CA CYS A 839 -43.18 -23.40 -5.69
C CYS A 839 -42.02 -22.46 -5.32
N LEU A 840 -40.77 -22.85 -5.59
CA LEU A 840 -39.61 -22.00 -5.32
C LEU A 840 -39.58 -20.78 -6.25
N GLU A 841 -39.85 -20.98 -7.54
CA GLU A 841 -39.93 -19.88 -8.49
C GLU A 841 -41.10 -18.95 -8.17
N GLU A 842 -42.26 -19.50 -7.78
CA GLU A 842 -43.39 -18.73 -7.26
C GLU A 842 -42.98 -17.89 -6.04
N TRP A 843 -42.26 -18.48 -5.07
CA TRP A 843 -41.78 -17.75 -3.89
C TRP A 843 -40.82 -16.60 -4.24
N LYS A 844 -39.89 -16.83 -5.16
CA LYS A 844 -38.95 -15.79 -5.61
C LYS A 844 -39.70 -14.61 -6.23
N GLU A 845 -40.73 -14.87 -7.04
CA GLU A 845 -41.54 -13.80 -7.62
C GLU A 845 -42.40 -13.09 -6.56
N GLU A 846 -42.99 -13.79 -5.60
CA GLU A 846 -43.72 -13.19 -4.48
C GLU A 846 -42.84 -12.24 -3.65
N VAL A 847 -41.61 -12.67 -3.34
CA VAL A 847 -40.62 -11.84 -2.65
C VAL A 847 -40.25 -10.61 -3.50
N ALA A 848 -40.01 -10.80 -4.80
CA ALA A 848 -39.69 -9.71 -5.73
C ALA A 848 -40.86 -8.72 -5.83
N GLN A 849 -42.10 -9.21 -5.90
CA GLN A 849 -43.31 -8.39 -5.95
C GLN A 849 -43.49 -7.61 -4.65
N ALA A 850 -43.32 -8.24 -3.48
CA ALA A 850 -43.39 -7.57 -2.19
C ALA A 850 -42.35 -6.44 -2.08
N ARG A 851 -41.11 -6.68 -2.53
CA ARG A 851 -40.04 -5.65 -2.58
C ARG A 851 -40.35 -4.52 -3.56
N ARG A 852 -41.04 -4.80 -4.67
CA ARG A 852 -41.50 -3.77 -5.62
C ARG A 852 -42.61 -2.89 -5.04
N LEU A 853 -43.58 -3.50 -4.37
CA LEU A 853 -44.75 -2.81 -3.81
C LEU A 853 -44.41 -2.03 -2.52
N HIS A 854 -43.48 -2.53 -1.72
CA HIS A 854 -43.18 -1.96 -0.41
C HIS A 854 -41.72 -1.53 -0.30
N TYR A 855 -41.50 -0.23 -0.58
CA TYR A 855 -40.16 0.36 -0.61
C TYR A 855 -39.33 0.10 0.66
N ASN A 856 -39.94 0.17 1.85
CA ASN A 856 -39.22 0.03 3.12
C ASN A 856 -38.66 -1.38 3.38
N LEU A 857 -39.12 -2.41 2.67
CA LEU A 857 -38.50 -3.75 2.72
C LEU A 857 -37.08 -3.73 2.12
N ASN A 858 -36.81 -2.80 1.20
CA ASN A 858 -35.53 -2.72 0.51
C ASN A 858 -34.42 -2.14 1.40
N PHE A 859 -34.69 -1.78 2.66
CA PHE A 859 -33.62 -1.49 3.63
C PHE A 859 -32.98 -2.75 4.20
N PHE A 860 -33.61 -3.92 4.00
CA PHE A 860 -33.23 -5.16 4.65
C PHE A 860 -32.96 -6.27 3.65
N SER A 861 -31.95 -7.09 3.94
CA SER A 861 -31.75 -8.39 3.26
C SER A 861 -32.83 -9.39 3.67
N LEU A 862 -33.04 -10.45 2.89
CA LEU A 862 -34.02 -11.48 3.20
C LEU A 862 -33.81 -12.11 4.59
N LYS A 863 -32.56 -12.34 4.99
CA LYS A 863 -32.23 -12.82 6.34
C LYS A 863 -32.64 -11.83 7.43
N GLN A 864 -32.45 -10.53 7.21
CA GLN A 864 -32.89 -9.49 8.14
C GLN A 864 -34.42 -9.39 8.19
N ILE A 865 -35.11 -9.54 7.05
CA ILE A 865 -36.57 -9.59 7.01
C ILE A 865 -37.07 -10.81 7.78
N LEU A 866 -36.45 -11.98 7.64
CA LEU A 866 -36.80 -13.18 8.39
C LEU A 866 -36.64 -12.97 9.92
N ILE A 867 -35.56 -12.30 10.35
CA ILE A 867 -35.36 -11.93 11.76
C ILE A 867 -36.50 -11.00 12.22
N LEU A 868 -36.82 -9.96 11.44
CA LEU A 868 -37.95 -9.07 11.74
C LEU A 868 -39.27 -9.83 11.79
N GLN A 869 -39.53 -10.76 10.86
CA GLN A 869 -40.75 -11.57 10.84
C GLN A 869 -40.91 -12.40 12.12
N ARG A 870 -39.83 -13.02 12.61
CA ARG A 870 -39.81 -13.83 13.84
C ARG A 870 -39.99 -12.97 15.09
N GLU A 871 -39.22 -11.89 15.23
CA GLU A 871 -39.28 -11.01 16.40
C GLU A 871 -40.62 -10.25 16.46
N LEU A 872 -41.10 -9.74 15.33
CA LEU A 872 -42.40 -9.05 15.26
C LEU A 872 -43.56 -10.01 15.51
N ALA A 873 -43.49 -11.28 15.07
CA ALA A 873 -44.53 -12.26 15.35
C ALA A 873 -44.77 -12.42 16.86
N HIS A 874 -43.70 -12.43 17.66
CA HIS A 874 -43.79 -12.43 19.12
C HIS A 874 -44.42 -11.13 19.66
N LEU A 875 -43.98 -9.96 19.18
CA LEU A 875 -44.48 -8.66 19.62
C LEU A 875 -45.94 -8.38 19.21
N PHE A 876 -46.41 -8.95 18.10
CA PHE A 876 -47.81 -8.90 17.71
C PHE A 876 -48.70 -9.73 18.64
N ARG A 877 -48.19 -10.81 19.25
CA ARG A 877 -48.94 -11.70 20.16
C ARG A 877 -48.88 -11.27 21.63
N VAL A 878 -47.71 -10.85 22.13
CA VAL A 878 -47.47 -10.54 23.55
C VAL A 878 -46.86 -9.14 23.70
N THR A 879 -47.29 -8.36 24.71
CA THR A 879 -46.66 -7.08 25.06
C THR A 879 -45.34 -7.33 25.78
N GLY A 880 -44.28 -7.58 25.02
CA GLY A 880 -42.90 -7.76 25.51
C GLY A 880 -42.03 -6.50 25.41
N THR A 881 -40.79 -6.62 25.83
CA THR A 881 -39.71 -5.65 25.58
C THR A 881 -39.19 -5.82 24.16
N VAL A 882 -38.95 -4.72 23.45
CA VAL A 882 -38.36 -4.77 22.10
C VAL A 882 -36.86 -5.06 22.21
N SER A 883 -36.37 -6.03 21.44
CA SER A 883 -34.94 -6.39 21.44
C SER A 883 -34.09 -5.28 20.79
N GLN A 884 -32.88 -5.06 21.32
CA GLN A 884 -31.97 -4.03 20.81
C GLN A 884 -31.56 -4.30 19.35
N SER A 885 -31.50 -5.56 18.94
CA SER A 885 -31.24 -5.97 17.55
C SER A 885 -32.32 -5.44 16.60
N VAL A 886 -33.60 -5.50 16.98
CA VAL A 886 -34.71 -4.95 16.19
C VAL A 886 -34.62 -3.43 16.13
N LEU A 887 -34.34 -2.74 17.24
CA LEU A 887 -34.17 -1.28 17.24
C LEU A 887 -33.01 -0.83 16.33
N ASN A 888 -31.90 -1.56 16.35
CA ASN A 888 -30.75 -1.27 15.47
C ASN A 888 -31.11 -1.45 13.99
N LEU A 889 -31.85 -2.52 13.64
CA LEU A 889 -32.34 -2.73 12.27
C LEU A 889 -33.32 -1.63 11.85
N LEU A 890 -34.27 -1.27 12.70
CA LEU A 890 -35.24 -0.20 12.40
C LEU A 890 -34.60 1.18 12.28
N GLY A 891 -33.40 1.37 12.84
CA GLY A 891 -32.56 2.55 12.63
C GLY A 891 -32.30 2.87 11.16
N TYR A 892 -32.25 1.87 10.28
CA TYR A 892 -32.08 2.07 8.83
C TYR A 892 -33.31 2.74 8.18
N VAL A 893 -34.50 2.50 8.72
CA VAL A 893 -35.76 3.11 8.23
C VAL A 893 -36.03 4.44 8.95
N CYS A 894 -35.92 4.46 10.28
CA CYS A 894 -36.11 5.66 11.10
C CYS A 894 -34.89 5.87 12.02
N PRO A 895 -34.01 6.83 11.70
CA PRO A 895 -32.95 7.24 12.62
C PRO A 895 -33.56 7.66 13.95
N ASP A 896 -33.03 7.16 15.07
CA ASP A 896 -33.54 7.36 16.44
C ASP A 896 -34.92 6.71 16.74
N CYS A 897 -35.20 5.55 16.14
CA CYS A 897 -36.40 4.76 16.44
C CYS A 897 -36.45 4.36 17.94
N SER A 898 -37.49 4.78 18.65
CA SER A 898 -37.72 4.43 20.06
C SER A 898 -38.63 3.21 20.21
N GLU A 899 -38.60 2.56 21.38
CA GLU A 899 -39.51 1.46 21.70
C GLU A 899 -40.99 1.88 21.60
N ASP A 900 -41.30 3.13 21.94
CA ASP A 900 -42.65 3.69 21.83
C ASP A 900 -43.11 3.82 20.38
N ASP A 901 -42.20 4.17 19.47
CA ASP A 901 -42.51 4.24 18.03
C ASP A 901 -42.80 2.84 17.47
N VAL A 902 -42.05 1.80 17.91
CA VAL A 902 -42.32 0.40 17.57
C VAL A 902 -43.70 -0.04 18.06
N ARG A 903 -44.03 0.26 19.33
CA ARG A 903 -45.33 -0.09 19.91
C ARG A 903 -46.48 0.65 19.20
N ARG A 904 -46.29 1.90 18.80
CA ARG A 904 -47.27 2.68 18.04
C ARG A 904 -47.49 2.08 16.65
N ALA A 905 -46.44 1.76 15.91
CA ALA A 905 -46.55 1.13 14.59
C ALA A 905 -47.26 -0.23 14.67
N ILE A 906 -46.94 -1.07 15.67
CA ILE A 906 -47.65 -2.34 15.90
C ILE A 906 -49.15 -2.11 16.11
N GLN A 907 -49.54 -1.09 16.87
CA GLN A 907 -50.95 -0.77 17.09
C GLN A 907 -51.65 -0.26 15.82
N GLU A 908 -50.97 0.55 15.00
CA GLU A 908 -51.49 1.02 13.71
C GLU A 908 -51.68 -0.14 12.72
N THR A 909 -50.70 -1.06 12.61
CA THR A 909 -50.81 -2.25 11.75
C THR A 909 -51.93 -3.19 12.23
N LYS A 910 -52.13 -3.35 13.54
CA LYS A 910 -53.30 -4.10 14.09
C LYS A 910 -54.64 -3.42 13.80
N GLN A 911 -54.66 -2.11 13.56
CA GLN A 911 -55.88 -1.35 13.26
C GLN A 911 -56.20 -1.29 11.76
N SER A 912 -55.20 -1.27 10.87
CA SER A 912 -55.40 -1.41 9.41
C SER A 912 -56.05 -2.75 9.07
N ASP A 913 -55.59 -3.84 9.69
CA ASP A 913 -56.17 -5.20 9.57
C ASP A 913 -57.68 -5.27 9.92
N LYS A 914 -58.17 -4.40 10.80
CA LYS A 914 -59.59 -4.34 11.19
C LYS A 914 -60.45 -3.51 10.21
N LYS A 915 -59.85 -2.62 9.42
CA LYS A 915 -60.55 -1.79 8.43
C LYS A 915 -60.71 -2.51 7.08
N GLU A 916 -59.72 -3.30 6.65
CA GLU A 916 -59.80 -4.09 5.41
C GLU A 916 -60.86 -5.20 5.47
N LYS A 917 -61.10 -5.79 6.64
CA LYS A 917 -62.17 -6.80 6.86
C LYS A 917 -63.62 -6.26 6.73
N LYS A 918 -63.84 -4.98 6.42
CA LYS A 918 -65.18 -4.37 6.26
C LYS A 918 -65.62 -4.12 4.81
N GLN A 919 -64.83 -4.45 3.79
CA GLN A 919 -65.32 -4.47 2.41
C GLN A 919 -65.95 -5.84 2.08
N PRO A 920 -67.17 -5.90 1.52
CA PRO A 920 -67.84 -7.16 1.23
C PRO A 920 -67.23 -7.80 -0.03
N ALA A 921 -66.52 -8.92 0.14
CA ALA A 921 -66.16 -9.79 -0.98
C ALA A 921 -67.43 -10.39 -1.63
N PRO A 922 -67.46 -10.58 -2.96
CA PRO A 922 -68.61 -11.17 -3.64
C PRO A 922 -68.81 -12.62 -3.19
N LYS A 923 -70.08 -12.96 -2.95
CA LYS A 923 -70.53 -14.30 -2.55
C LYS A 923 -70.04 -15.35 -3.56
N SER A 924 -69.01 -16.09 -3.19
CA SER A 924 -68.76 -17.44 -3.70
C SER A 924 -68.96 -18.40 -2.53
N ASN A 925 -69.59 -19.55 -2.83
CA ASN A 925 -70.12 -20.49 -1.85
C ASN A 925 -69.06 -20.92 -0.81
N PRO A 926 -69.46 -21.16 0.45
CA PRO A 926 -68.54 -21.68 1.45
C PRO A 926 -68.09 -23.08 1.01
N PRO A 927 -66.77 -23.37 0.89
CA PRO A 927 -66.35 -24.74 0.95
C PRO A 927 -66.75 -25.28 2.32
N ALA A 928 -67.44 -26.41 2.31
CA ALA A 928 -67.93 -27.09 3.49
C ALA A 928 -66.83 -27.17 4.56
N ARG A 929 -67.18 -26.92 5.82
CA ARG A 929 -66.37 -27.31 6.98
C ARG A 929 -66.11 -28.81 6.89
N GLN A 930 -65.01 -29.21 6.26
CA GLN A 930 -64.43 -30.53 6.44
C GLN A 930 -63.75 -30.53 7.80
N LYS A 931 -64.13 -31.51 8.62
CA LYS A 931 -63.48 -31.82 9.89
C LYS A 931 -61.97 -31.88 9.70
N ASP A 932 -61.26 -31.31 10.66
CA ASP A 932 -59.84 -31.56 10.92
C ASP A 932 -59.56 -33.07 10.80
N THR A 933 -59.02 -33.47 9.66
CA THR A 933 -58.33 -34.73 9.49
C THR A 933 -56.94 -34.29 9.05
N ASN A 934 -55.95 -34.51 9.91
CA ASN A 934 -54.55 -34.08 9.70
C ASN A 934 -53.85 -34.87 8.56
N GLU A 935 -54.60 -35.59 7.72
CA GLU A 935 -54.12 -36.46 6.64
C GLU A 935 -54.89 -36.14 5.36
N SER A 936 -54.18 -35.66 4.33
CA SER A 936 -54.73 -35.43 2.98
C SER A 936 -54.59 -36.69 2.13
N ASN A 937 -55.69 -37.16 1.50
CA ASN A 937 -55.77 -38.42 0.75
C ASN A 937 -55.28 -38.33 -0.73
N GLY A 938 -54.38 -37.41 -1.06
CA GLY A 938 -53.87 -37.20 -2.42
C GLY A 938 -52.35 -37.42 -2.56
N PRO A 939 -51.82 -37.53 -3.81
CA PRO A 939 -50.37 -37.51 -4.06
C PRO A 939 -49.69 -36.32 -3.37
N VAL A 940 -48.51 -36.53 -2.77
CA VAL A 940 -47.86 -35.52 -1.91
C VAL A 940 -47.56 -34.22 -2.65
N ASP A 941 -47.30 -34.27 -3.95
CA ASP A 941 -47.10 -33.10 -4.83
C ASP A 941 -48.35 -32.22 -4.92
N THR A 942 -49.52 -32.82 -5.14
CA THR A 942 -50.79 -32.09 -5.19
C THR A 942 -51.23 -31.57 -3.82
N ALA A 943 -51.05 -32.37 -2.77
CA ALA A 943 -51.39 -31.99 -1.40
C ALA A 943 -50.47 -30.88 -0.87
N PHE A 944 -49.17 -30.94 -1.19
CA PHE A 944 -48.24 -29.86 -0.88
C PHE A 944 -48.59 -28.57 -1.64
N LYS A 945 -48.89 -28.64 -2.95
CA LYS A 945 -49.35 -27.47 -3.72
C LYS A 945 -50.60 -26.82 -3.13
N GLN A 946 -51.53 -27.59 -2.55
CA GLN A 946 -52.68 -27.03 -1.83
C GLN A 946 -52.24 -26.28 -0.56
N ILE A 947 -51.37 -26.87 0.27
CA ILE A 947 -50.84 -26.20 1.47
C ILE A 947 -49.99 -24.98 1.10
N TRP A 948 -49.24 -25.05 0.01
CA TRP A 948 -48.46 -23.94 -0.53
C TRP A 948 -49.35 -22.76 -0.92
N ASN A 949 -50.41 -23.02 -1.69
CA ASN A 949 -51.40 -22.01 -2.05
C ASN A 949 -52.13 -21.45 -0.81
N GLU A 950 -52.44 -22.29 0.19
CA GLU A 950 -52.94 -21.80 1.47
C GLU A 950 -51.93 -20.89 2.15
N TYR A 951 -50.65 -21.27 2.22
CA TYR A 951 -49.59 -20.48 2.86
C TYR A 951 -49.44 -19.10 2.21
N LEU A 952 -49.43 -19.02 0.87
CA LEU A 952 -49.37 -17.74 0.14
C LEU A 952 -50.64 -16.89 0.36
N ASN A 953 -51.83 -17.50 0.38
CA ASN A 953 -53.10 -16.77 0.48
C ASN A 953 -53.53 -16.43 1.92
N THR A 954 -53.01 -17.13 2.94
CA THR A 954 -53.48 -16.91 4.30
C THR A 954 -52.86 -15.66 4.90
N THR A 955 -53.66 -14.63 5.13
CA THR A 955 -53.38 -13.46 6.01
C THR A 955 -53.27 -13.85 7.50
N SER A 956 -52.72 -15.04 7.78
CA SER A 956 -52.76 -15.69 9.08
C SER A 956 -52.14 -14.78 10.15
N SER A 957 -52.82 -14.70 11.28
CA SER A 957 -52.46 -13.88 12.44
C SER A 957 -51.19 -14.35 13.16
N ASP A 958 -50.59 -15.46 12.72
CA ASP A 958 -49.61 -16.21 13.50
C ASP A 958 -48.22 -16.28 12.87
N LEU A 959 -48.07 -15.95 11.59
CA LEU A 959 -46.78 -15.80 10.92
C LEU A 959 -46.80 -14.45 10.22
N SER A 960 -45.84 -13.58 10.57
CA SER A 960 -45.74 -12.24 10.00
C SER A 960 -45.53 -12.32 8.49
N ASN A 961 -46.61 -12.33 7.71
CA ASN A 961 -46.55 -12.29 6.25
C ASN A 961 -45.69 -11.08 5.82
N PHE A 962 -45.00 -11.18 4.69
CA PHE A 962 -44.17 -10.10 4.12
C PHE A 962 -44.94 -8.77 4.09
N GLU A 963 -46.23 -8.84 3.77
CA GLU A 963 -47.13 -7.70 3.75
C GLU A 963 -47.35 -7.04 5.13
N LYS A 964 -47.47 -7.83 6.22
CA LYS A 964 -47.63 -7.27 7.57
C LYS A 964 -46.35 -6.60 8.06
N VAL A 965 -45.20 -7.20 7.77
CA VAL A 965 -43.90 -6.56 8.06
C VAL A 965 -43.75 -5.30 7.22
N ALA A 966 -44.13 -5.33 5.95
CA ALA A 966 -44.11 -4.15 5.11
C ALA A 966 -45.03 -3.03 5.62
N GLN A 967 -46.26 -3.33 6.02
CA GLN A 967 -47.18 -2.36 6.62
C GLN A 967 -46.61 -1.76 7.90
N PHE A 968 -46.03 -2.60 8.78
CA PHE A 968 -45.33 -2.15 9.98
C PHE A 968 -44.15 -1.21 9.64
N LEU A 969 -43.30 -1.60 8.70
CA LEU A 969 -42.16 -0.79 8.25
C LEU A 969 -42.60 0.52 7.59
N ASN A 970 -43.74 0.54 6.89
CA ASN A 970 -44.33 1.74 6.33
C ASN A 970 -44.81 2.70 7.43
N SER A 971 -45.46 2.20 8.49
CA SER A 971 -45.80 3.01 9.67
C SER A 971 -44.55 3.59 10.34
N ILE A 972 -43.50 2.79 10.53
CA ILE A 972 -42.21 3.27 11.06
C ILE A 972 -41.59 4.33 10.15
N GLY A 973 -41.62 4.11 8.84
CA GLY A 973 -41.13 5.07 7.84
C GLY A 973 -41.84 6.42 7.92
N ASN A 974 -43.13 6.44 8.25
CA ASN A 974 -43.90 7.69 8.44
C ASN A 974 -43.48 8.48 9.69
N TYR A 975 -42.88 7.83 10.68
CA TYR A 975 -42.36 8.50 11.88
C TYR A 975 -40.98 9.13 11.68
N ARG A 976 -40.36 8.92 10.52
CA ARG A 976 -39.08 9.51 10.15
C ARG A 976 -39.15 11.03 10.30
N ARG A 977 -38.45 11.57 11.30
CA ARG A 977 -38.43 13.01 11.60
C ARG A 977 -37.54 13.71 10.55
N VAL A 978 -38.18 14.42 9.62
CA VAL A 978 -37.61 15.29 8.55
C VAL A 978 -36.32 14.77 7.89
N GLY A 979 -36.45 14.16 6.71
CA GLY A 979 -35.31 13.80 5.86
C GLY A 979 -34.58 15.04 5.33
N LYS A 980 -33.27 14.93 5.10
CA LYS A 980 -32.48 16.01 4.48
C LYS A 980 -32.85 16.15 3.01
N THR A 981 -33.19 17.37 2.59
CA THR A 981 -33.49 17.71 1.19
C THR A 981 -32.21 17.91 0.41
N ILE A 982 -32.17 17.47 -0.86
CA ILE A 982 -31.01 17.71 -1.73
C ILE A 982 -30.89 19.21 -2.02
N SER A 983 -29.66 19.74 -1.92
CA SER A 983 -29.36 21.16 -2.13
C SER A 983 -29.73 21.64 -3.55
N GLY A 984 -30.09 22.93 -3.66
CA GLY A 984 -30.37 23.57 -4.96
C GLY A 984 -29.16 23.56 -5.89
N GLU A 985 -27.94 23.66 -5.32
CA GLU A 985 -26.70 23.56 -6.08
C GLU A 985 -26.56 22.19 -6.75
N PHE A 986 -26.83 21.10 -6.02
CA PHE A 986 -26.78 19.75 -6.57
C PHE A 986 -27.82 19.56 -7.71
N LYS A 987 -29.06 20.02 -7.50
CA LYS A 987 -30.12 19.92 -8.52
C LYS A 987 -29.77 20.71 -9.80
N SER A 988 -29.09 21.84 -9.66
CA SER A 988 -28.63 22.65 -10.80
C SER A 988 -27.50 21.98 -11.60
N LYS A 989 -26.59 21.26 -10.93
CA LYS A 989 -25.49 20.52 -11.56
C LYS A 989 -25.94 19.22 -12.22
N PHE A 990 -27.00 18.59 -11.71
CA PHE A 990 -27.50 17.29 -12.17
C PHE A 990 -29.00 17.37 -12.52
N ASN A 991 -29.32 17.97 -13.67
CA ASN A 991 -30.68 18.35 -14.09
C ASN A 991 -31.31 17.48 -15.20
N GLU A 992 -30.50 16.88 -16.09
CA GLU A 992 -30.98 16.24 -17.34
C GLU A 992 -31.37 14.77 -17.21
N ASN A 993 -30.67 14.01 -16.36
CA ASN A 993 -30.93 12.60 -16.13
C ASN A 993 -30.75 12.33 -14.64
N LYS A 994 -31.38 11.29 -14.11
CA LYS A 994 -31.26 10.92 -12.68
C LYS A 994 -30.33 9.72 -12.48
N ILE A 995 -29.98 9.02 -13.56
CA ILE A 995 -28.99 7.95 -13.59
C ILE A 995 -27.71 8.49 -14.23
N PHE A 996 -26.58 8.24 -13.59
CA PHE A 996 -25.27 8.69 -14.03
C PHE A 996 -24.24 7.56 -13.89
N ALA A 997 -23.46 7.34 -14.94
CA ALA A 997 -22.27 6.51 -14.89
C ALA A 997 -21.03 7.41 -15.05
N VAL A 998 -20.07 7.31 -14.15
CA VAL A 998 -18.88 8.15 -14.16
C VAL A 998 -17.65 7.27 -14.24
N SER A 999 -16.89 7.44 -15.32
CA SER A 999 -15.66 6.70 -15.54
C SER A 999 -14.50 7.34 -14.77
N LEU A 1000 -14.00 6.63 -13.76
CA LEU A 1000 -12.98 7.15 -12.84
C LEU A 1000 -11.94 6.09 -12.49
N GLU A 1001 -10.70 6.52 -12.38
CA GLU A 1001 -9.63 5.69 -11.81
C GLU A 1001 -9.95 5.30 -10.35
N PRO A 1002 -9.57 4.10 -9.89
CA PRO A 1002 -9.90 3.62 -8.55
C PRO A 1002 -9.52 4.57 -7.41
N SER A 1003 -8.42 5.31 -7.56
CA SER A 1003 -7.94 6.28 -6.57
C SER A 1003 -8.83 7.53 -6.42
N GLU A 1004 -9.66 7.85 -7.42
CA GLU A 1004 -10.50 9.05 -7.44
C GLU A 1004 -11.95 8.78 -7.02
N GLN A 1005 -12.43 7.52 -7.11
CA GLN A 1005 -13.83 7.17 -6.88
C GLN A 1005 -14.35 7.55 -5.48
N LEU A 1006 -13.58 7.29 -4.42
CA LEU A 1006 -13.98 7.63 -3.05
C LEU A 1006 -14.10 9.15 -2.85
N LEU A 1007 -13.20 9.93 -3.46
CA LEU A 1007 -13.24 11.39 -3.35
C LEU A 1007 -14.48 11.96 -4.06
N VAL A 1008 -14.80 11.45 -5.25
CA VAL A 1008 -16.00 11.85 -5.98
C VAL A 1008 -17.26 11.45 -5.22
N LEU A 1009 -17.31 10.24 -4.67
CA LEU A 1009 -18.43 9.80 -3.85
C LEU A 1009 -18.68 10.79 -2.70
N LEU A 1010 -17.64 11.13 -1.93
CA LEU A 1010 -17.77 12.08 -0.82
C LEU A 1010 -18.16 13.49 -1.29
N GLU A 1011 -17.69 13.92 -2.46
CA GLU A 1011 -18.10 15.19 -3.06
C GLU A 1011 -19.59 15.22 -3.40
N LEU A 1012 -20.14 14.14 -3.95
CA LEU A 1012 -21.57 14.05 -4.27
C LEU A 1012 -22.42 14.24 -3.00
N PHE A 1013 -22.05 13.60 -1.90
CA PHE A 1013 -22.75 13.74 -0.61
C PHE A 1013 -22.52 15.11 0.06
N TYR A 1014 -21.33 15.68 -0.10
CA TYR A 1014 -21.03 17.05 0.34
C TYR A 1014 -21.94 18.06 -0.38
N LEU A 1015 -22.05 17.95 -1.71
CA LEU A 1015 -22.91 18.83 -2.51
C LEU A 1015 -24.39 18.58 -2.26
N ALA A 1016 -24.82 17.33 -2.09
CA ALA A 1016 -26.23 16.99 -1.92
C ALA A 1016 -26.78 17.37 -0.54
N TYR A 1017 -26.11 16.96 0.55
CA TYR A 1017 -26.68 17.03 1.90
C TYR A 1017 -25.78 17.71 2.93
N GLN A 1018 -24.52 17.99 2.60
CA GLN A 1018 -23.49 18.36 3.57
C GLN A 1018 -23.43 17.38 4.76
N CYS A 1019 -23.62 16.08 4.53
CA CYS A 1019 -23.34 15.04 5.52
C CYS A 1019 -22.67 13.81 4.93
N LEU A 1020 -22.09 12.98 5.79
CA LEU A 1020 -21.51 11.71 5.39
C LEU A 1020 -22.58 10.75 4.86
N PRO A 1021 -22.24 9.89 3.88
CA PRO A 1021 -23.14 8.86 3.36
C PRO A 1021 -23.52 7.85 4.45
N GLN A 1022 -24.73 7.30 4.33
CA GLN A 1022 -25.19 6.16 5.13
C GLN A 1022 -25.04 4.85 4.34
N TYR A 1023 -25.04 3.72 5.05
CA TYR A 1023 -24.84 2.38 4.48
C TYR A 1023 -25.84 2.04 3.37
N GLU A 1024 -27.07 2.52 3.49
CA GLU A 1024 -28.16 2.18 2.57
C GLU A 1024 -28.10 3.00 1.27
N GLN A 1025 -27.34 4.09 1.31
CA GLN A 1025 -27.14 5.02 0.19
C GLN A 1025 -25.93 4.63 -0.67
N VAL A 1026 -25.00 3.81 -0.15
CA VAL A 1026 -23.76 3.48 -0.85
C VAL A 1026 -23.50 1.97 -0.84
N LEU A 1027 -23.26 1.40 -2.03
CA LEU A 1027 -22.73 0.04 -2.16
C LEU A 1027 -21.31 0.10 -2.70
N ILE A 1028 -20.35 -0.45 -1.94
CA ILE A 1028 -18.97 -0.59 -2.37
C ILE A 1028 -18.78 -2.02 -2.84
N CYS A 1029 -18.58 -2.21 -4.14
CA CYS A 1029 -18.44 -3.53 -4.73
C CYS A 1029 -17.05 -4.11 -4.51
N SER A 1030 -17.02 -5.42 -4.28
CA SER A 1030 -15.82 -6.24 -4.16
C SER A 1030 -16.13 -7.64 -4.70
N LYS A 1031 -15.12 -8.53 -4.72
CA LYS A 1031 -15.32 -9.94 -5.10
C LYS A 1031 -16.22 -10.71 -4.14
N ASP A 1032 -16.35 -10.24 -2.89
CA ASP A 1032 -17.15 -10.86 -1.84
C ASP A 1032 -18.58 -10.29 -1.76
N THR A 1033 -18.92 -9.34 -2.64
CA THR A 1033 -20.28 -8.77 -2.70
C THR A 1033 -21.28 -9.86 -3.09
N SER A 1034 -22.39 -9.97 -2.37
CA SER A 1034 -23.41 -10.98 -2.60
C SER A 1034 -24.51 -10.51 -3.57
N GLU A 1035 -25.19 -11.46 -4.22
CA GLU A 1035 -26.36 -11.17 -5.07
C GLU A 1035 -27.43 -10.37 -4.30
N GLU A 1036 -27.66 -10.71 -3.03
CA GLU A 1036 -28.69 -10.05 -2.23
C GLU A 1036 -28.33 -8.58 -1.91
N GLU A 1037 -27.05 -8.25 -1.70
CA GLU A 1037 -26.64 -6.85 -1.48
C GLU A 1037 -26.88 -5.99 -2.72
N ILE A 1038 -26.55 -6.51 -3.90
CA ILE A 1038 -26.80 -5.86 -5.19
C ILE A 1038 -28.31 -5.72 -5.41
N ASN A 1039 -29.06 -6.81 -5.20
CA ASN A 1039 -30.50 -6.87 -5.37
C ASN A 1039 -31.20 -5.79 -4.52
N VAL A 1040 -30.92 -5.77 -3.23
CA VAL A 1040 -31.53 -4.84 -2.28
C VAL A 1040 -31.13 -3.39 -2.58
N PHE A 1041 -29.85 -3.14 -2.89
CA PHE A 1041 -29.38 -1.79 -3.22
C PHE A 1041 -30.04 -1.24 -4.49
N LEU A 1042 -30.12 -2.03 -5.57
CA LEU A 1042 -30.77 -1.59 -6.82
C LEU A 1042 -32.27 -1.34 -6.63
N HIS A 1043 -32.96 -2.16 -5.84
CA HIS A 1043 -34.37 -1.90 -5.47
C HIS A 1043 -34.52 -0.57 -4.71
N ARG A 1044 -33.64 -0.26 -3.75
CA ARG A 1044 -33.66 1.04 -3.05
C ARG A 1044 -33.40 2.21 -3.99
N ALA A 1045 -32.42 2.05 -4.89
CA ALA A 1045 -31.99 3.10 -5.78
C ALA A 1045 -33.06 3.43 -6.81
N ILE A 1046 -33.62 2.42 -7.49
CA ILE A 1046 -34.49 2.60 -8.64
C ILE A 1046 -35.95 2.86 -8.23
N LEU A 1047 -36.44 2.18 -7.19
CA LEU A 1047 -37.85 2.26 -6.77
C LEU A 1047 -38.13 3.39 -5.75
N SER A 1048 -37.12 4.20 -5.41
CA SER A 1048 -37.31 5.33 -4.51
C SER A 1048 -38.28 6.34 -5.10
N GLN A 1049 -39.31 6.69 -4.32
CA GLN A 1049 -40.29 7.72 -4.70
C GLN A 1049 -39.87 9.15 -4.31
N SER A 1050 -38.79 9.29 -3.53
CA SER A 1050 -38.31 10.61 -3.09
C SER A 1050 -37.27 11.18 -4.07
N PRO A 1051 -37.47 12.41 -4.58
CA PRO A 1051 -36.49 13.10 -5.42
C PRO A 1051 -35.29 13.65 -4.63
N ASP A 1052 -35.34 13.56 -3.30
CA ASP A 1052 -34.29 13.98 -2.39
C ASP A 1052 -33.42 12.81 -1.92
N HIS A 1053 -33.50 11.64 -2.57
CA HIS A 1053 -32.60 10.51 -2.30
C HIS A 1053 -31.47 10.41 -3.33
N LEU A 1054 -30.28 10.08 -2.84
CA LEU A 1054 -29.06 9.87 -3.62
C LEU A 1054 -28.48 8.49 -3.27
N PHE A 1055 -28.18 7.71 -4.31
CA PHE A 1055 -27.59 6.38 -4.22
C PHE A 1055 -26.33 6.30 -5.08
N VAL A 1056 -25.26 5.69 -4.55
CA VAL A 1056 -23.98 5.54 -5.26
C VAL A 1056 -23.49 4.10 -5.18
N ILE A 1057 -23.20 3.49 -6.32
CA ILE A 1057 -22.47 2.22 -6.41
C ILE A 1057 -21.03 2.51 -6.83
N MET A 1058 -20.06 2.06 -6.04
CA MET A 1058 -18.63 2.31 -6.24
C MET A 1058 -17.91 1.01 -6.59
N SER A 1059 -16.90 1.11 -7.47
CA SER A 1059 -16.06 -0.02 -7.89
C SER A 1059 -16.86 -1.17 -8.51
N ALA A 1060 -17.86 -0.84 -9.32
CA ALA A 1060 -18.77 -1.82 -9.93
C ALA A 1060 -18.04 -2.86 -10.81
N ASP A 1061 -16.81 -2.57 -11.23
CA ASP A 1061 -15.88 -3.44 -11.94
C ASP A 1061 -15.26 -4.56 -11.08
N GLN A 1062 -15.38 -4.50 -9.76
CA GLN A 1062 -14.84 -5.50 -8.84
C GLN A 1062 -15.78 -6.68 -8.61
N LEU A 1063 -17.00 -6.63 -9.16
CA LEU A 1063 -17.92 -7.77 -9.17
C LEU A 1063 -17.36 -8.92 -10.02
N THR A 1064 -17.66 -10.15 -9.63
CA THR A 1064 -17.40 -11.30 -10.51
C THR A 1064 -18.26 -11.19 -11.78
N TYR A 1065 -17.89 -11.94 -12.83
CA TYR A 1065 -18.65 -11.92 -14.08
C TYR A 1065 -20.12 -12.29 -13.86
N ASP A 1066 -20.38 -13.36 -13.10
CA ASP A 1066 -21.75 -13.83 -12.81
C ASP A 1066 -22.58 -12.80 -12.04
N LEU A 1067 -21.98 -12.16 -11.03
CA LEU A 1067 -22.63 -11.07 -10.29
C LEU A 1067 -22.88 -9.84 -11.15
N SER A 1068 -22.00 -9.56 -12.11
CA SER A 1068 -22.17 -8.48 -13.08
C SER A 1068 -23.34 -8.76 -14.03
N VAL A 1069 -23.48 -10.00 -14.51
CA VAL A 1069 -24.65 -10.44 -15.30
C VAL A 1069 -25.93 -10.32 -14.48
N PHE A 1070 -25.93 -10.78 -13.22
CA PHE A 1070 -27.07 -10.66 -12.32
C PHE A 1070 -27.47 -9.18 -12.11
N ALA A 1071 -26.50 -8.31 -11.84
CA ALA A 1071 -26.74 -6.88 -11.62
C ALA A 1071 -27.31 -6.19 -12.87
N GLU A 1072 -26.83 -6.53 -14.07
CA GLU A 1072 -27.37 -6.05 -15.34
C GLU A 1072 -28.82 -6.46 -15.53
N GLN A 1073 -29.13 -7.75 -15.33
CA GLN A 1073 -30.48 -8.27 -15.46
C GLN A 1073 -31.43 -7.60 -14.47
N LYS A 1074 -31.02 -7.45 -13.21
CA LYS A 1074 -31.82 -6.75 -12.19
C LYS A 1074 -32.02 -5.28 -12.49
N LEU A 1075 -30.99 -4.56 -12.92
CA LEU A 1075 -31.09 -3.17 -13.34
C LEU A 1075 -32.12 -3.01 -14.48
N SER A 1076 -32.02 -3.88 -15.50
CA SER A 1076 -32.93 -3.86 -16.65
C SER A 1076 -34.38 -4.13 -16.26
N LEU A 1077 -34.61 -5.16 -15.43
CA LEU A 1077 -35.95 -5.49 -14.91
C LEU A 1077 -36.57 -4.35 -14.10
N LEU A 1078 -35.78 -3.70 -13.23
CA LEU A 1078 -36.26 -2.61 -12.39
C LEU A 1078 -36.51 -1.33 -13.20
N LEU A 1079 -35.63 -0.99 -14.15
CA LEU A 1079 -35.85 0.15 -15.03
C LEU A 1079 -37.10 -0.02 -15.89
N ASN A 1080 -37.36 -1.23 -16.40
CA ASN A 1080 -38.60 -1.53 -17.11
C ASN A 1080 -39.84 -1.36 -16.22
N SER A 1081 -39.75 -1.67 -14.93
CA SER A 1081 -40.87 -1.49 -13.99
C SER A 1081 -41.21 -0.02 -13.68
N VAL A 1082 -40.32 0.91 -13.98
CA VAL A 1082 -40.50 2.36 -13.78
C VAL A 1082 -40.44 3.16 -15.09
N ASP A 1083 -40.63 2.50 -16.23
CA ASP A 1083 -40.55 3.10 -17.59
C ASP A 1083 -39.25 3.89 -17.84
N GLY A 1084 -38.15 3.44 -17.24
CA GLY A 1084 -36.83 4.08 -17.32
C GLY A 1084 -36.69 5.41 -16.57
N ARG A 1085 -37.69 5.84 -15.80
CA ARG A 1085 -37.71 7.14 -15.09
C ARG A 1085 -37.68 6.96 -13.57
N ILE A 1086 -36.50 7.16 -12.98
CA ILE A 1086 -36.33 7.16 -11.52
C ILE A 1086 -36.52 8.56 -10.92
N GLN A 1087 -37.00 8.65 -9.67
CA GLN A 1087 -37.17 9.93 -8.96
C GLN A 1087 -35.89 10.34 -8.21
N SER A 1088 -35.24 9.36 -7.58
CA SER A 1088 -33.96 9.48 -6.88
C SER A 1088 -32.78 9.66 -7.84
N TYR A 1089 -31.66 10.14 -7.31
CA TYR A 1089 -30.38 10.17 -8.03
C TYR A 1089 -29.63 8.85 -7.84
N PHE A 1090 -29.15 8.25 -8.93
CA PHE A 1090 -28.34 7.03 -8.92
C PHE A 1090 -27.03 7.25 -9.69
N PHE A 1091 -25.90 7.03 -9.02
CA PHE A 1091 -24.55 7.16 -9.59
C PHE A 1091 -23.82 5.82 -9.55
N ALA A 1092 -23.16 5.47 -10.65
CA ALA A 1092 -22.26 4.33 -10.74
C ALA A 1092 -20.84 4.79 -11.07
N LEU A 1093 -19.87 4.39 -10.25
CA LEU A 1093 -18.47 4.76 -10.39
C LEU A 1093 -17.65 3.51 -10.74
N PHE A 1094 -16.93 3.53 -11.86
CA PHE A 1094 -16.07 2.43 -12.30
C PHE A 1094 -14.99 2.91 -13.29
N PRO A 1095 -13.88 2.19 -13.49
CA PRO A 1095 -12.85 2.55 -14.47
C PRO A 1095 -13.32 2.36 -15.92
N LEU A 1096 -12.86 3.21 -16.83
CA LEU A 1096 -13.24 3.16 -18.25
C LEU A 1096 -12.86 1.81 -18.91
N GLN A 1097 -11.71 1.24 -18.52
CA GLN A 1097 -11.20 -0.02 -19.07
C GLN A 1097 -12.14 -1.20 -18.79
N SER A 1098 -12.84 -1.18 -17.66
CA SER A 1098 -13.70 -2.26 -17.19
C SER A 1098 -15.08 -2.28 -17.88
N GLN A 1099 -15.44 -1.21 -18.60
CA GLN A 1099 -16.73 -1.09 -19.28
C GLN A 1099 -17.00 -2.20 -20.30
N LYS A 1100 -15.96 -2.68 -21.01
CA LYS A 1100 -16.10 -3.72 -22.04
C LYS A 1100 -16.05 -5.15 -21.48
N GLN A 1101 -15.53 -5.31 -20.27
CA GLN A 1101 -15.28 -6.61 -19.66
C GLN A 1101 -16.46 -7.07 -18.79
N TYR A 1102 -17.17 -6.15 -18.16
CA TYR A 1102 -18.22 -6.44 -17.18
C TYR A 1102 -19.60 -5.99 -17.68
N PRO A 1103 -20.57 -6.91 -17.85
CA PRO A 1103 -21.89 -6.62 -18.41
C PRO A 1103 -22.66 -5.49 -17.70
N PHE A 1104 -22.61 -5.42 -16.36
CA PHE A 1104 -23.26 -4.34 -15.61
C PHE A 1104 -22.69 -2.94 -15.94
N CYS A 1105 -21.36 -2.82 -16.06
CA CYS A 1105 -20.71 -1.57 -16.42
C CYS A 1105 -21.04 -1.18 -17.88
N ASN A 1106 -21.16 -2.17 -18.76
CA ASN A 1106 -21.58 -1.95 -20.15
C ASN A 1106 -23.03 -1.46 -20.24
N ALA A 1107 -23.94 -2.04 -19.47
CA ALA A 1107 -25.35 -1.65 -19.41
C ALA A 1107 -25.54 -0.19 -18.94
N LEU A 1108 -24.58 0.33 -18.17
CA LEU A 1108 -24.56 1.71 -17.69
C LEU A 1108 -23.92 2.71 -18.68
N SER A 1109 -23.34 2.24 -19.78
CA SER A 1109 -22.74 3.08 -20.82
C SER A 1109 -23.64 4.19 -21.39
N PRO A 1110 -24.97 4.01 -21.57
CA PRO A 1110 -25.82 5.07 -22.10
C PRO A 1110 -25.98 6.25 -21.12
N PHE A 1111 -25.66 6.04 -19.84
CA PHE A 1111 -25.77 7.04 -18.77
C PHE A 1111 -24.43 7.70 -18.45
N GLN A 1112 -23.40 7.48 -19.28
CA GLN A 1112 -22.05 7.97 -19.03
C GLN A 1112 -21.97 9.49 -19.11
N LYS A 1113 -21.39 10.12 -18.08
CA LYS A 1113 -21.09 11.56 -18.03
C LYS A 1113 -19.70 11.81 -17.47
N ASP A 1114 -19.00 12.77 -18.07
CA ASP A 1114 -17.72 13.26 -17.57
C ASP A 1114 -17.95 14.29 -16.43
N LEU A 1115 -17.14 14.19 -15.37
CA LEU A 1115 -17.15 15.21 -14.31
C LEU A 1115 -16.48 16.49 -14.82
N THR A 1116 -17.21 17.60 -14.75
CA THR A 1116 -16.75 18.92 -15.21
C THR A 1116 -15.70 19.56 -14.29
N THR A 1117 -15.60 19.12 -13.03
CA THR A 1117 -14.63 19.61 -12.05
C THR A 1117 -14.14 18.47 -11.18
N LYS A 1118 -12.81 18.37 -10.97
CA LYS A 1118 -12.23 17.39 -10.06
C LYS A 1118 -12.36 17.87 -8.60
N PRO A 1119 -12.74 16.99 -7.65
CA PRO A 1119 -12.86 17.34 -6.24
C PRO A 1119 -11.55 17.83 -5.64
N SER A 1120 -11.60 18.91 -4.85
CA SER A 1120 -10.47 19.32 -4.03
C SER A 1120 -10.32 18.40 -2.82
N GLN A 1121 -9.31 17.52 -2.85
CA GLN A 1121 -9.02 16.60 -1.74
C GLN A 1121 -8.89 17.32 -0.40
N LYS A 1122 -8.21 18.47 -0.36
CA LYS A 1122 -8.07 19.28 0.87
C LYS A 1122 -9.43 19.74 1.42
N LYS A 1123 -10.35 20.15 0.54
CA LYS A 1123 -11.70 20.61 0.92
C LYS A 1123 -12.52 19.48 1.54
N ILE A 1124 -12.51 18.31 0.91
CA ILE A 1124 -13.24 17.13 1.39
C ILE A 1124 -12.67 16.63 2.72
N ILE A 1125 -11.34 16.54 2.85
CA ILE A 1125 -10.71 16.15 4.12
C ILE A 1125 -11.11 17.11 5.25
N ASN A 1126 -11.08 18.42 5.00
CA ASN A 1126 -11.49 19.41 5.99
C ASN A 1126 -12.98 19.29 6.37
N TRP A 1127 -13.85 18.99 5.42
CA TRP A 1127 -15.28 18.76 5.66
C TRP A 1127 -15.52 17.47 6.46
N VAL A 1128 -14.91 16.33 6.08
CA VAL A 1128 -15.00 15.07 6.83
C VAL A 1128 -14.49 15.23 8.26
N ALA A 1129 -13.39 15.97 8.44
CA ALA A 1129 -12.82 16.24 9.75
C ALA A 1129 -13.79 16.96 10.72
N GLN A 1130 -14.80 17.69 10.21
CA GLN A 1130 -15.82 18.34 11.05
C GLN A 1130 -16.76 17.33 11.72
N PHE A 1131 -17.06 16.20 11.08
CA PHE A 1131 -17.90 15.16 11.69
C PHE A 1131 -17.14 14.30 12.69
N MET A 1132 -15.82 14.24 12.54
CA MET A 1132 -14.95 13.48 13.43
C MET A 1132 -14.57 14.29 14.68
N ARG A 1133 -14.43 15.62 14.58
CA ARG A 1133 -14.07 16.49 15.70
C ARG A 1133 -15.30 16.86 16.52
N ARG A 1134 -15.39 16.40 17.78
CA ARG A 1134 -16.20 17.11 18.79
C ARG A 1134 -15.38 18.28 19.33
N GLU A 1135 -16.07 19.37 19.69
CA GLU A 1135 -15.48 20.65 20.16
C GLU A 1135 -14.55 20.53 21.39
N ALA A 1136 -14.46 19.35 22.03
CA ALA A 1136 -13.74 19.11 23.28
C ALA A 1136 -12.38 18.36 23.14
N GLY A 1137 -11.77 18.31 21.96
CA GLY A 1137 -10.41 17.76 21.77
C GLY A 1137 -10.32 16.23 21.59
N PRO A 1138 -9.10 15.65 21.46
CA PRO A 1138 -8.89 14.26 21.00
C PRO A 1138 -9.53 13.19 21.88
N ALA A 1139 -9.62 13.42 23.20
CA ALA A 1139 -10.22 12.48 24.16
C ALA A 1139 -11.75 12.37 24.05
N HIS A 1140 -12.38 13.30 23.34
CA HIS A 1140 -13.84 13.36 23.17
C HIS A 1140 -14.26 13.21 21.70
N SER A 1141 -13.33 12.88 20.81
CA SER A 1141 -13.58 12.54 19.40
C SER A 1141 -14.32 11.21 19.29
N SER A 1142 -15.30 11.10 18.38
CA SER A 1142 -16.01 9.83 18.11
C SER A 1142 -15.15 8.84 17.32
N PHE A 1143 -14.10 9.33 16.66
CA PHE A 1143 -13.16 8.53 15.88
C PHE A 1143 -11.77 9.19 15.89
N LEU A 1144 -10.71 8.38 15.91
CA LEU A 1144 -9.33 8.86 15.86
C LEU A 1144 -8.46 7.92 15.01
N TRP A 1145 -7.78 8.50 14.02
CA TRP A 1145 -6.82 7.77 13.19
C TRP A 1145 -5.40 8.06 13.68
N ILE A 1146 -4.70 7.06 14.23
CA ILE A 1146 -3.30 7.19 14.69
C ILE A 1146 -2.40 6.44 13.70
N THR A 1147 -1.55 7.18 13.01
CA THR A 1147 -0.56 6.65 12.06
C THR A 1147 0.85 7.10 12.41
N SER A 1148 1.86 6.41 11.89
CA SER A 1148 3.26 6.80 12.02
C SER A 1148 4.06 6.27 10.83
N ASP A 1149 5.07 7.03 10.41
CA ASP A 1149 5.86 6.72 9.20
C ASP A 1149 6.70 5.44 9.33
N ARG A 1150 6.96 4.98 10.57
CA ARG A 1150 7.65 3.71 10.89
C ARG A 1150 7.03 3.01 12.09
N SER A 1151 7.28 1.71 12.24
CA SER A 1151 6.89 0.94 13.42
C SER A 1151 7.60 1.44 14.69
N GLY A 1152 7.06 1.14 15.88
CA GLY A 1152 7.69 1.49 17.16
C GLY A 1152 7.53 2.96 17.62
N MET A 1153 6.87 3.83 16.85
CA MET A 1153 6.70 5.26 17.19
C MET A 1153 5.60 5.55 18.24
N GLY A 1154 5.20 4.54 19.03
CA GLY A 1154 4.27 4.75 20.14
C GLY A 1154 2.77 4.83 19.81
N LYS A 1155 2.33 4.38 18.61
CA LYS A 1155 0.89 4.36 18.24
C LYS A 1155 0.02 3.66 19.30
N SER A 1156 0.40 2.44 19.69
CA SER A 1156 -0.31 1.65 20.71
C SER A 1156 -0.26 2.31 22.09
N HIS A 1157 0.85 2.98 22.42
CA HIS A 1157 0.99 3.75 23.66
C HIS A 1157 0.01 4.94 23.66
N GLN A 1158 -0.11 5.65 22.55
CA GLN A 1158 -1.04 6.78 22.42
C GLN A 1158 -2.51 6.34 22.50
N CYS A 1159 -2.88 5.20 21.91
CA CYS A 1159 -4.21 4.60 22.11
C CYS A 1159 -4.48 4.30 23.60
N ASN A 1160 -3.51 3.72 24.30
CA ASN A 1160 -3.62 3.39 25.73
C ASN A 1160 -3.74 4.65 26.61
N GLU A 1161 -3.00 5.71 26.31
CA GLU A 1161 -3.11 6.99 27.04
C GLU A 1161 -4.49 7.64 26.84
N ILE A 1162 -5.04 7.59 25.62
CA ILE A 1162 -6.38 8.13 25.35
C ILE A 1162 -7.46 7.30 26.06
N ALA A 1163 -7.31 5.98 26.11
CA ALA A 1163 -8.18 5.11 26.89
C ALA A 1163 -8.11 5.41 28.40
N LYS A 1164 -6.93 5.73 28.95
CA LYS A 1164 -6.75 6.16 30.34
C LYS A 1164 -7.41 7.52 30.65
N VAL A 1165 -7.46 8.42 29.67
CA VAL A 1165 -8.11 9.73 29.82
C VAL A 1165 -9.64 9.61 29.73
N SER A 1166 -10.18 8.76 28.85
CA SER A 1166 -11.63 8.54 28.74
C SER A 1166 -12.22 7.79 29.94
N THR A 1167 -11.47 6.87 30.54
CA THR A 1167 -11.86 6.13 31.77
C THR A 1167 -11.92 7.02 33.00
N LYS A 1168 -11.17 8.14 33.04
CA LYS A 1168 -11.29 9.15 34.11
C LYS A 1168 -12.56 10.01 34.01
N THR A 1169 -13.16 10.13 32.83
CA THR A 1169 -14.33 11.00 32.58
C THR A 1169 -15.66 10.26 32.52
N ARG A 1170 -15.68 8.95 32.23
CA ARG A 1170 -16.88 8.10 32.31
C ARG A 1170 -16.59 6.88 33.16
N GLY A 1171 -17.22 6.80 34.32
CA GLY A 1171 -17.09 5.67 35.23
C GLY A 1171 -17.38 4.33 34.54
N SER A 1172 -16.47 3.40 34.78
CA SER A 1172 -16.54 1.94 34.56
C SER A 1172 -16.58 1.38 33.12
N ARG A 1173 -15.57 0.53 32.87
CA ARG A 1173 -15.44 -0.59 31.91
C ARG A 1173 -15.68 -0.29 30.42
N ILE A 1174 -14.58 -0.23 29.66
CA ILE A 1174 -14.56 -0.47 28.22
C ILE A 1174 -13.65 -1.70 27.98
N GLN A 1175 -14.20 -2.75 27.37
CA GLN A 1175 -13.44 -3.90 26.86
C GLN A 1175 -12.75 -3.49 25.55
N LEU A 1176 -11.43 -3.67 25.48
CA LEU A 1176 -10.67 -3.63 24.23
C LEU A 1176 -10.89 -4.98 23.52
N GLN A 1177 -11.46 -4.95 22.31
CA GLN A 1177 -11.37 -6.04 21.32
C GLN A 1177 -10.19 -5.77 20.39
#